data_AF-A0AB34KTG7-F1
#
_entry.id   AF-A0AB34KTG7-F1
#
_cell.length_a   1.000
_cell.length_b   1.000
_cell.length_c   1.000
_cell.angle_alpha   90.00
_cell.angle_beta   90.00
_cell.angle_gamma   90.00
#
_symmetry.space_group_name_H-M   'P 1'
#
loop_
_entity.id
_entity.type
_entity.pdbx_description
1 polymer ?
#
loop_
_entity_poly.entity_id
_entity_poly.type
_entity_poly.pdbx_seq_one_letter_code
_entity_poly.pdbx_strand_id
1 'polypeptide(L)'
;MGAPDDGAVPSPTPQDTHEQQLQDESLVIMADKANQVFAPPARIAARFYRSPANQRRKSSATSSRRNSLSSSVHSHGSGLSQRRSSTPAGIQSHSVAQHLRRASILETRKARLADRAAHAEQVRLRAALAKAAPRGSISASEEKALAAQLAKEKYLAKVAAACAEEVARAKRIAEEVKERKLADETRARLEMEERHAEAEKRRAEYQRNLQERRARRADSAEKKLAVVEEDVSIEAAEEAIIDDLEQLAVLDEETAARRIQRAWRLSGKRSVLNAFLGLNFNTERIKNDDFDQLTLFVANPKVISTTTALLTQLGLQQPNDDNAPLNTRTFLSAYMLAGHPAAVLNNRNGAQEQDLIAKANDLTAGFEFTLGRLAPWNNYTSHPNQHETLSQTYTAYTSAFAAWRVQDSSVLIEGMVASFVELDAIWQMVKDDSRGDVASDYRQGIRDNQVKLLSRIQKLAGRERADALIKKAIRESRRRRPKKRAVAEVRPRGIETGPSTETTVQQQEEEDVPASPLPEEPPSQRSGQLSRLFTTMPTNRVLTHELAVDKDFKLEEDKANSELRDQVYRSICDNMKSAFEIGQGAVWTVSAAENLREKLLRMLKPGNSMYNLISDTLDLEQIAQQCQAGIFSYDGFFNFMAGILPKLCAPYRDEEVKRLSEELQGSAAIEGVGEDELSIMIEKLFRLLRMVDSLSLDYSNFMLMNAAPTLIRESAGYEKRHFAMDLESGKISLERTRAFWSDAESLLVAEADRRDPEGIRRPEDRPSASKIYAKALVDVAISPSRLSEEDVPETLALDTARLHRFRAESLRIAVIGALFLTAKNLLKRDIRSQWKTEASRLWHLLGTECYTSSDPSSPTTADKATSILSSAHNMPPATKAHLATTTARFFSQAASNRLSDPVLKVLFQRLKSHVINRLAAVSSAERVRAASGAQEALAGCGLAEFGSQVGGIVECLERVRAVDMAAHGEWYERIAAGDAAIGTVP
;
A
#
# COMPACT_ATOMS: atom_id res chain seq x y z
N MET A 1 61.08 -17.48 -40.29
CA MET A 1 61.77 -18.51 -41.10
C MET A 1 61.12 -19.84 -40.72
N GLY A 2 60.59 -20.67 -41.63
CA GLY A 2 60.38 -20.52 -43.07
C GLY A 2 59.36 -21.58 -43.57
N ALA A 3 58.86 -21.45 -44.80
CA ALA A 3 58.09 -22.47 -45.54
C ALA A 3 59.06 -23.44 -46.29
N PRO A 4 58.67 -24.48 -47.08
CA PRO A 4 57.47 -24.70 -47.93
C PRO A 4 56.54 -25.86 -47.41
N ASP A 5 55.35 -26.22 -47.97
CA ASP A 5 54.84 -26.40 -49.36
C ASP A 5 55.38 -27.68 -50.07
N ASP A 6 54.64 -28.49 -50.87
CA ASP A 6 53.21 -28.56 -51.25
C ASP A 6 52.86 -29.96 -51.89
N GLY A 7 51.56 -30.30 -52.01
CA GLY A 7 50.97 -30.96 -53.21
C GLY A 7 50.96 -32.49 -53.42
N ALA A 8 49.75 -33.08 -53.55
CA ALA A 8 49.42 -34.21 -54.48
C ALA A 8 47.90 -34.54 -54.48
N VAL A 9 47.24 -34.62 -55.66
CA VAL A 9 45.78 -34.89 -55.80
C VAL A 9 45.43 -35.64 -57.11
N PRO A 10 44.55 -36.67 -57.06
CA PRO A 10 43.67 -37.02 -58.18
C PRO A 10 42.18 -37.23 -57.77
N SER A 11 41.41 -37.89 -58.65
CA SER A 11 39.93 -38.04 -58.75
C SER A 11 39.60 -39.48 -59.26
N PRO A 12 38.37 -39.94 -59.66
CA PRO A 12 37.12 -39.18 -59.96
C PRO A 12 35.70 -39.82 -59.71
N THR A 13 34.73 -39.00 -59.26
CA THR A 13 33.27 -38.92 -59.67
C THR A 13 32.32 -40.16 -59.57
N PRO A 14 30.97 -40.02 -59.65
CA PRO A 14 30.12 -38.81 -59.80
C PRO A 14 28.93 -38.65 -58.81
N GLN A 15 28.26 -37.50 -58.94
CA GLN A 15 26.82 -37.20 -58.68
C GLN A 15 26.27 -37.03 -57.26
N ASP A 16 25.54 -35.91 -57.11
CA ASP A 16 24.83 -35.43 -55.93
C ASP A 16 23.49 -36.14 -55.67
N THR A 17 23.01 -36.04 -54.43
CA THR A 17 21.56 -36.05 -54.13
C THR A 17 21.32 -35.38 -52.78
N HIS A 18 20.83 -34.14 -52.77
CA HIS A 18 20.35 -33.48 -51.56
C HIS A 18 18.82 -33.32 -51.63
N GLU A 19 18.19 -34.41 -51.23
CA GLU A 19 16.77 -34.69 -51.14
C GLU A 19 16.58 -35.48 -49.83
N GLN A 20 15.47 -35.52 -49.10
CA GLN A 20 14.15 -34.86 -49.13
C GLN A 20 13.61 -35.07 -47.67
N GLN A 21 12.50 -34.61 -47.10
CA GLN A 21 11.09 -34.40 -47.48
C GLN A 21 10.41 -33.49 -46.42
N LEU A 22 9.22 -32.88 -46.56
CA LEU A 22 8.25 -32.40 -47.59
C LEU A 22 7.23 -31.54 -46.76
N GLN A 23 6.23 -30.78 -47.21
CA GLN A 23 5.59 -30.44 -48.50
C GLN A 23 4.84 -29.09 -48.27
N ASP A 24 4.53 -28.18 -49.20
CA ASP A 24 5.09 -27.76 -50.51
C ASP A 24 4.29 -26.50 -50.98
N GLU A 25 4.35 -26.17 -52.27
CA GLU A 25 3.50 -25.27 -53.07
C GLU A 25 3.80 -23.76 -53.02
N SER A 26 4.86 -23.39 -53.74
CA SER A 26 4.95 -22.08 -54.41
C SER A 26 4.64 -22.21 -55.91
N LEU A 27 3.85 -21.30 -56.52
CA LEU A 27 3.78 -21.22 -57.99
C LEU A 27 3.55 -19.79 -58.57
N VAL A 28 4.66 -19.23 -59.07
CA VAL A 28 4.82 -18.76 -60.48
C VAL A 28 4.31 -17.35 -60.92
N ILE A 29 4.95 -16.88 -62.00
CA ILE A 29 4.81 -15.63 -62.81
C ILE A 29 5.52 -14.35 -62.28
N MET A 30 6.57 -13.95 -63.00
CA MET A 30 6.97 -12.54 -63.17
C MET A 30 6.30 -11.96 -64.43
N ALA A 31 5.71 -10.76 -64.34
CA ALA A 31 5.41 -9.91 -65.50
C ALA A 31 5.24 -8.44 -65.09
N ASP A 32 5.57 -7.54 -66.03
CA ASP A 32 5.17 -6.14 -66.19
C ASP A 32 5.13 -5.17 -64.99
N LYS A 33 6.16 -4.32 -64.92
CA LYS A 33 6.08 -2.99 -64.32
C LYS A 33 5.26 -2.04 -65.22
N ALA A 34 3.94 -1.98 -65.01
CA ALA A 34 3.10 -0.93 -65.59
C ALA A 34 2.04 -0.42 -64.60
N ASN A 35 1.86 0.91 -64.54
CA ASN A 35 0.74 1.62 -63.90
C ASN A 35 0.36 1.24 -62.44
N GLN A 36 1.23 1.53 -61.47
CA GLN A 36 0.76 1.80 -60.10
C GLN A 36 0.27 3.25 -59.98
N VAL A 37 -1.05 3.43 -59.98
CA VAL A 37 -1.69 4.74 -59.71
C VAL A 37 -1.78 4.97 -58.21
N PHE A 38 -1.15 6.04 -57.71
CA PHE A 38 -1.23 6.43 -56.30
C PHE A 38 -2.66 6.85 -55.90
N ALA A 39 -3.37 5.99 -55.18
CA ALA A 39 -4.67 6.33 -54.61
C ALA A 39 -4.50 7.27 -53.38
N PRO A 40 -5.10 8.48 -53.37
CA PRO A 40 -4.95 9.40 -52.26
C PRO A 40 -5.79 8.95 -51.03
N PRO A 41 -5.37 9.29 -49.79
CA PRO A 41 -6.04 8.84 -48.56
C PRO A 41 -7.55 9.07 -48.53
N ALA A 42 -8.31 8.16 -47.91
CA ALA A 42 -9.77 8.03 -48.06
C ALA A 42 -10.62 9.31 -47.90
N ARG A 43 -10.17 10.30 -47.11
CA ARG A 43 -10.84 11.61 -46.97
C ARG A 43 -10.81 12.46 -48.25
N ILE A 44 -9.89 12.18 -49.16
CA ILE A 44 -9.78 12.81 -50.48
C ILE A 44 -10.64 12.05 -51.50
N ALA A 45 -10.60 10.71 -51.52
CA ALA A 45 -11.44 9.88 -52.38
C ALA A 45 -12.95 10.19 -52.19
N ALA A 46 -13.39 10.42 -50.96
CA ALA A 46 -14.76 10.82 -50.61
C ALA A 46 -15.22 12.20 -51.18
N ARG A 47 -14.31 12.99 -51.78
CA ARG A 47 -14.68 14.21 -52.54
C ARG A 47 -14.92 13.96 -54.02
N PHE A 48 -14.31 12.93 -54.61
CA PHE A 48 -14.38 12.66 -56.05
C PHE A 48 -15.56 11.76 -56.43
N TYR A 49 -15.91 10.77 -55.60
CA TYR A 49 -17.07 9.90 -55.86
C TYR A 49 -18.39 10.55 -55.42
N ARG A 50 -18.90 11.48 -56.24
CA ARG A 50 -20.30 11.96 -56.18
C ARG A 50 -21.03 11.59 -57.47
N SER A 51 -21.95 10.62 -57.36
CA SER A 51 -22.80 10.18 -58.48
C SER A 51 -23.70 11.32 -58.98
N PRO A 52 -23.94 11.46 -60.31
CA PRO A 52 -24.35 12.74 -60.92
C PRO A 52 -25.84 13.13 -60.77
N ALA A 53 -26.61 12.45 -59.93
CA ALA A 53 -28.07 12.61 -59.82
C ALA A 53 -28.58 13.94 -59.23
N ASN A 54 -27.70 14.93 -58.95
CA ASN A 54 -28.08 16.15 -58.23
C ASN A 54 -27.40 17.45 -58.72
N GLN A 55 -27.09 17.54 -60.02
CA GLN A 55 -26.78 18.83 -60.66
C GLN A 55 -28.02 19.42 -61.36
N ARG A 56 -28.84 20.19 -60.64
CA ARG A 56 -29.83 21.08 -61.28
C ARG A 56 -29.81 22.48 -60.69
N ARG A 57 -29.17 23.39 -61.43
CA ARG A 57 -29.24 24.86 -61.33
C ARG A 57 -28.99 25.47 -59.94
N LYS A 58 -27.75 25.92 -59.73
CA LYS A 58 -27.53 27.18 -59.01
C LYS A 58 -28.22 28.29 -59.81
N SER A 59 -29.05 29.12 -59.17
CA SER A 59 -29.42 30.45 -59.67
C SER A 59 -28.64 31.50 -58.89
N SER A 60 -27.99 32.41 -59.60
CA SER A 60 -27.14 33.47 -59.04
C SER A 60 -27.93 34.76 -58.82
N ALA A 61 -27.60 35.44 -57.72
CA ALA A 61 -27.63 36.89 -57.53
C ALA A 61 -28.82 37.73 -58.07
N THR A 62 -29.67 38.18 -57.15
CA THR A 62 -30.14 39.58 -57.06
C THR A 62 -30.44 39.82 -55.57
N SER A 63 -29.96 40.86 -54.88
CA SER A 63 -29.77 42.28 -55.25
C SER A 63 -31.08 42.97 -55.60
N SER A 64 -31.76 43.49 -54.58
CA SER A 64 -32.65 44.66 -54.73
C SER A 64 -32.71 45.43 -53.40
N ARG A 65 -32.01 46.56 -53.36
CA ARG A 65 -32.44 47.71 -52.56
C ARG A 65 -33.12 48.67 -53.54
N ARG A 66 -34.26 49.25 -53.13
CA ARG A 66 -35.05 50.26 -53.85
C ARG A 66 -35.67 49.78 -55.17
N ASN A 67 -37.00 49.76 -55.21
CA ASN A 67 -37.67 50.95 -55.75
C ASN A 67 -39.06 51.13 -55.13
N SER A 68 -39.40 52.37 -54.83
CA SER A 68 -40.72 52.80 -54.38
C SER A 68 -41.35 53.61 -55.51
N LEU A 69 -42.51 53.19 -56.02
CA LEU A 69 -43.45 54.06 -56.73
C LEU A 69 -44.87 53.58 -56.48
N SER A 70 -45.73 54.48 -56.03
CA SER A 70 -47.15 54.22 -55.72
C SER A 70 -48.05 55.06 -56.62
N SER A 71 -48.49 54.47 -57.72
CA SER A 71 -49.44 55.01 -58.70
C SER A 71 -49.77 53.88 -59.69
N SER A 72 -50.98 53.63 -60.19
CA SER A 72 -52.28 54.33 -60.15
C SER A 72 -53.40 53.31 -59.84
N VAL A 73 -54.55 53.65 -59.21
CA VAL A 73 -55.77 54.26 -59.79
C VAL A 73 -56.31 53.54 -61.06
N HIS A 74 -57.63 53.60 -61.23
CA HIS A 74 -58.53 52.93 -62.20
C HIS A 74 -59.08 51.57 -61.76
N SER A 75 -60.37 51.28 -61.62
CA SER A 75 -61.63 52.04 -61.39
C SER A 75 -62.78 51.09 -61.80
N HIS A 76 -63.73 50.81 -60.91
CA HIS A 76 -65.02 50.22 -61.31
C HIS A 76 -66.00 51.35 -61.66
N GLY A 77 -66.81 51.22 -62.71
CA GLY A 77 -68.03 52.01 -62.88
C GLY A 77 -68.43 52.34 -64.32
N SER A 78 -69.73 52.18 -64.62
CA SER A 78 -70.42 52.51 -65.90
C SER A 78 -69.96 51.71 -67.14
N GLY A 79 -70.74 51.61 -68.22
CA GLY A 79 -72.09 52.15 -68.45
C GLY A 79 -72.79 51.45 -69.64
N LEU A 80 -74.05 51.83 -69.92
CA LEU A 80 -74.89 51.23 -70.96
C LEU A 80 -74.33 51.47 -72.38
N SER A 81 -74.44 50.47 -73.25
CA SER A 81 -74.88 50.70 -74.63
C SER A 81 -75.67 49.49 -75.16
N GLN A 82 -76.58 49.74 -76.11
CA GLN A 82 -77.58 48.75 -76.53
C GLN A 82 -77.98 49.00 -77.99
N ARG A 83 -77.61 48.09 -78.92
CA ARG A 83 -78.42 47.65 -80.09
C ARG A 83 -77.65 46.79 -81.11
N ARG A 84 -78.26 45.64 -81.43
CA ARG A 84 -78.49 45.07 -82.77
C ARG A 84 -77.37 45.13 -83.84
N SER A 85 -76.83 43.96 -84.17
CA SER A 85 -76.77 43.49 -85.58
C SER A 85 -77.12 41.98 -85.61
N SER A 86 -77.48 41.44 -86.78
CA SER A 86 -78.22 40.16 -86.87
C SER A 86 -77.50 39.10 -87.70
N THR A 87 -77.28 37.90 -87.13
CA THR A 87 -77.10 36.64 -87.88
C THR A 87 -77.21 35.41 -86.97
N PRO A 88 -78.05 34.40 -87.30
CA PRO A 88 -78.31 33.25 -86.40
C PRO A 88 -77.29 32.11 -86.46
N ALA A 89 -76.06 32.34 -86.92
CA ALA A 89 -75.04 31.30 -87.14
C ALA A 89 -73.93 31.22 -86.07
N GLY A 90 -73.63 32.32 -85.37
CA GLY A 90 -72.44 32.41 -84.48
C GLY A 90 -72.63 31.86 -83.05
N ILE A 91 -73.86 31.53 -82.64
CA ILE A 91 -74.18 31.27 -81.23
C ILE A 91 -73.68 29.89 -80.76
N GLN A 92 -73.78 28.85 -81.60
CA GLN A 92 -73.33 27.51 -81.24
C GLN A 92 -71.80 27.41 -81.16
N SER A 93 -71.07 28.00 -82.12
CA SER A 93 -69.59 27.97 -82.12
C SER A 93 -69.01 28.70 -80.91
N HIS A 94 -69.62 29.80 -80.47
CA HIS A 94 -69.18 30.52 -79.27
C HIS A 94 -69.45 29.73 -77.98
N SER A 95 -70.59 29.04 -77.90
CA SER A 95 -70.90 28.12 -76.79
C SER A 95 -69.92 26.95 -76.73
N VAL A 96 -69.67 26.27 -77.86
CA VAL A 96 -68.69 25.17 -77.96
C VAL A 96 -67.28 25.67 -77.60
N ALA A 97 -66.85 26.83 -78.10
CA ALA A 97 -65.55 27.42 -77.77
C ALA A 97 -65.45 27.86 -76.29
N GLN A 98 -66.56 28.13 -75.61
CA GLN A 98 -66.59 28.40 -74.16
C GLN A 98 -66.59 27.11 -73.35
N HIS A 99 -67.30 26.07 -73.79
CA HIS A 99 -67.24 24.73 -73.20
C HIS A 99 -65.85 24.09 -73.34
N LEU A 100 -65.20 24.19 -74.50
CA LEU A 100 -63.83 23.70 -74.71
C LEU A 100 -62.82 24.47 -73.86
N ARG A 101 -62.94 25.81 -73.74
CA ARG A 101 -62.10 26.59 -72.80
C ARG A 101 -62.34 26.20 -71.34
N ARG A 102 -63.60 25.96 -70.93
CA ARG A 102 -63.94 25.47 -69.59
C ARG A 102 -63.39 24.06 -69.33
N ALA A 103 -63.48 23.16 -70.31
CA ALA A 103 -62.92 21.82 -70.25
C ALA A 103 -61.40 21.87 -70.09
N SER A 104 -60.70 22.61 -70.95
CA SER A 104 -59.24 22.82 -70.87
C SER A 104 -58.80 23.40 -69.51
N ILE A 105 -59.54 24.37 -68.94
CA ILE A 105 -59.25 24.91 -67.60
C ILE A 105 -59.46 23.86 -66.50
N LEU A 106 -60.53 23.06 -66.59
CA LEU A 106 -60.81 21.97 -65.65
C LEU A 106 -59.78 20.84 -65.75
N GLU A 107 -59.34 20.50 -66.97
CA GLU A 107 -58.29 19.52 -67.25
C GLU A 107 -56.92 20.00 -66.74
N THR A 108 -56.56 21.25 -67.01
CA THR A 108 -55.36 21.90 -66.45
C THR A 108 -55.42 22.02 -64.92
N ARG A 109 -56.62 22.02 -64.31
CA ARG A 109 -56.81 21.93 -62.86
C ARG A 109 -56.70 20.48 -62.36
N LYS A 110 -57.24 19.51 -63.10
CA LYS A 110 -57.16 18.07 -62.82
C LYS A 110 -55.71 17.58 -62.86
N ALA A 111 -54.94 17.97 -63.87
CA ALA A 111 -53.50 17.71 -63.98
C ALA A 111 -52.74 18.25 -62.76
N ARG A 112 -52.88 19.54 -62.42
CA ARG A 112 -52.23 20.15 -61.24
C ARG A 112 -52.68 19.57 -59.89
N LEU A 113 -53.83 18.89 -59.82
CA LEU A 113 -54.25 18.12 -58.64
C LEU A 113 -53.65 16.71 -58.64
N ALA A 114 -53.54 16.06 -59.80
CA ALA A 114 -52.82 14.80 -59.96
C ALA A 114 -51.32 14.94 -59.64
N ASP A 115 -50.66 16.02 -60.08
CA ASP A 115 -49.27 16.34 -59.73
C ASP A 115 -49.07 16.46 -58.21
N ARG A 116 -50.03 17.09 -57.52
CA ARG A 116 -50.02 17.22 -56.05
C ARG A 116 -50.24 15.89 -55.35
N ALA A 117 -51.11 15.03 -55.88
CA ALA A 117 -51.33 13.69 -55.36
C ALA A 117 -50.09 12.78 -55.58
N ALA A 118 -49.49 12.84 -56.77
CA ALA A 118 -48.24 12.13 -57.09
C ALA A 118 -47.08 12.61 -56.22
N HIS A 119 -46.96 13.91 -55.94
CA HIS A 119 -45.98 14.43 -54.99
C HIS A 119 -46.28 13.98 -53.55
N ALA A 120 -47.54 13.93 -53.12
CA ALA A 120 -47.92 13.42 -51.80
C ALA A 120 -47.56 11.94 -51.64
N GLU A 121 -47.81 11.10 -52.64
CA GLU A 121 -47.36 9.71 -52.66
C GLU A 121 -45.83 9.60 -52.72
N GLN A 122 -45.14 10.43 -53.50
CA GLN A 122 -43.67 10.44 -53.52
C GLN A 122 -43.08 10.81 -52.15
N VAL A 123 -43.69 11.75 -51.42
CA VAL A 123 -43.32 12.08 -50.04
C VAL A 123 -43.67 10.93 -49.09
N ARG A 124 -44.83 10.29 -49.24
CA ARG A 124 -45.24 9.12 -48.43
C ARG A 124 -44.27 7.95 -48.61
N LEU A 125 -43.90 7.62 -49.84
CA LEU A 125 -42.92 6.59 -50.18
C LEU A 125 -41.51 6.96 -49.68
N ARG A 126 -41.09 8.21 -49.81
CA ARG A 126 -39.79 8.68 -49.28
C ARG A 126 -39.74 8.64 -47.75
N ALA A 127 -40.83 8.97 -47.08
CA ALA A 127 -40.98 8.85 -45.62
C ALA A 127 -41.05 7.38 -45.18
N ALA A 128 -41.72 6.51 -45.94
CA ALA A 128 -41.75 5.07 -45.70
C ALA A 128 -40.35 4.46 -45.83
N LEU A 129 -39.59 4.79 -46.89
CA LEU A 129 -38.19 4.38 -47.05
C LEU A 129 -37.29 4.93 -45.93
N ALA A 130 -37.48 6.18 -45.50
CA ALA A 130 -36.75 6.76 -44.37
C ALA A 130 -37.13 6.15 -43.00
N LYS A 131 -38.31 5.52 -42.88
CA LYS A 131 -38.77 4.79 -41.68
C LYS A 131 -38.40 3.30 -41.71
N ALA A 132 -38.28 2.72 -42.91
CA ALA A 132 -37.83 1.34 -43.14
C ALA A 132 -36.29 1.22 -43.18
N ALA A 133 -35.56 2.31 -43.42
CA ALA A 133 -34.12 2.36 -43.22
C ALA A 133 -33.77 2.05 -41.74
N PRO A 134 -32.96 1.01 -41.45
CA PRO A 134 -32.69 0.61 -40.08
C PRO A 134 -31.92 1.70 -39.32
N ARG A 135 -32.38 2.00 -38.10
CA ARG A 135 -31.76 3.03 -37.23
C ARG A 135 -30.46 2.50 -36.62
N GLY A 136 -29.40 2.62 -37.40
CA GLY A 136 -28.11 1.99 -37.15
C GLY A 136 -28.01 0.70 -37.97
N SER A 137 -26.90 0.52 -38.71
CA SER A 137 -26.61 -0.76 -39.34
C SER A 137 -26.27 -1.77 -38.25
N ILE A 138 -26.90 -2.94 -38.33
CA ILE A 138 -26.61 -4.07 -37.43
C ILE A 138 -25.12 -4.43 -37.52
N SER A 139 -24.53 -4.40 -38.73
CA SER A 139 -23.08 -4.56 -38.93
C SER A 139 -22.22 -3.57 -38.13
N ALA A 140 -22.62 -2.31 -37.95
CA ALA A 140 -21.83 -1.35 -37.18
C ALA A 140 -21.96 -1.53 -35.65
N SER A 141 -22.87 -2.40 -35.20
CA SER A 141 -22.91 -2.92 -33.84
C SER A 141 -22.09 -4.22 -33.73
N GLU A 142 -22.18 -5.10 -34.72
CA GLU A 142 -21.43 -6.36 -34.80
C GLU A 142 -19.92 -6.10 -34.97
N GLU A 143 -19.50 -5.22 -35.88
CA GLU A 143 -18.12 -4.75 -36.05
C GLU A 143 -17.54 -4.19 -34.74
N LYS A 144 -18.36 -3.50 -33.92
CA LYS A 144 -17.94 -3.01 -32.59
C LYS A 144 -17.87 -4.13 -31.56
N ALA A 145 -18.78 -5.09 -31.60
CA ALA A 145 -18.76 -6.26 -30.71
C ALA A 145 -17.53 -7.14 -31.01
N LEU A 146 -17.24 -7.41 -32.29
CA LEU A 146 -16.06 -8.12 -32.75
C LEU A 146 -14.77 -7.35 -32.42
N ALA A 147 -14.73 -6.03 -32.62
CA ALA A 147 -13.58 -5.22 -32.22
C ALA A 147 -13.37 -5.22 -30.69
N ALA A 148 -14.44 -5.26 -29.90
CA ALA A 148 -14.35 -5.38 -28.44
C ALA A 148 -13.91 -6.78 -27.98
N GLN A 149 -14.36 -7.85 -28.66
CA GLN A 149 -13.90 -9.22 -28.44
C GLN A 149 -12.41 -9.35 -28.76
N LEU A 150 -11.96 -8.92 -29.94
CA LEU A 150 -10.54 -8.91 -30.33
C LEU A 150 -9.67 -8.06 -29.39
N ALA A 151 -10.19 -6.95 -28.87
CA ALA A 151 -9.50 -6.15 -27.86
C ALA A 151 -9.39 -6.88 -26.50
N LYS A 152 -10.45 -7.58 -26.07
CA LYS A 152 -10.46 -8.41 -24.86
C LYS A 152 -9.49 -9.61 -24.99
N GLU A 153 -9.52 -10.31 -26.12
CA GLU A 153 -8.62 -11.42 -26.43
C GLU A 153 -7.17 -10.96 -26.48
N LYS A 154 -6.86 -9.83 -27.13
CA LYS A 154 -5.52 -9.25 -27.15
C LYS A 154 -5.04 -8.82 -25.76
N TYR A 155 -5.95 -8.37 -24.89
CA TYR A 155 -5.62 -8.08 -23.50
C TYR A 155 -5.33 -9.36 -22.70
N LEU A 156 -6.20 -10.39 -22.82
CA LEU A 156 -6.00 -11.69 -22.18
C LEU A 156 -4.73 -12.38 -22.66
N ALA A 157 -4.41 -12.32 -23.95
CA ALA A 157 -3.15 -12.83 -24.51
C ALA A 157 -1.93 -12.08 -23.95
N LYS A 158 -2.02 -10.75 -23.74
CA LYS A 158 -0.95 -9.99 -23.09
C LYS A 158 -0.78 -10.39 -21.60
N VAL A 159 -1.87 -10.61 -20.87
CA VAL A 159 -1.84 -11.08 -19.49
C VAL A 159 -1.25 -12.50 -19.43
N ALA A 160 -1.67 -13.41 -20.32
CA ALA A 160 -1.12 -14.76 -20.42
C ALA A 160 0.37 -14.76 -20.76
N ALA A 161 0.83 -13.89 -21.66
CA ALA A 161 2.24 -13.72 -21.98
C ALA A 161 3.05 -13.20 -20.77
N ALA A 162 2.53 -12.23 -20.01
CA ALA A 162 3.17 -11.76 -18.78
C ALA A 162 3.24 -12.86 -17.71
N CYS A 163 2.16 -13.61 -17.49
CA CYS A 163 2.16 -14.76 -16.58
C CYS A 163 3.13 -15.86 -17.03
N ALA A 164 3.27 -16.11 -18.34
CA ALA A 164 4.25 -17.04 -18.89
C ALA A 164 5.69 -16.56 -18.68
N GLU A 165 5.95 -15.25 -18.81
CA GLU A 165 7.25 -14.64 -18.49
C GLU A 165 7.58 -14.78 -17.01
N GLU A 166 6.63 -14.54 -16.09
CA GLU A 166 6.86 -14.75 -14.65
C GLU A 166 7.09 -16.23 -14.30
N VAL A 167 6.34 -17.16 -14.90
CA VAL A 167 6.60 -18.60 -14.72
C VAL A 167 7.96 -19.00 -15.30
N ALA A 168 8.40 -18.40 -16.40
CA ALA A 168 9.74 -18.61 -16.95
C ALA A 168 10.84 -18.02 -16.05
N ARG A 169 10.62 -16.84 -15.43
CA ARG A 169 11.52 -16.27 -14.41
C ARG A 169 11.59 -17.17 -13.18
N ALA A 170 10.46 -17.61 -12.65
CA ALA A 170 10.39 -18.51 -11.50
C ALA A 170 11.07 -19.86 -11.75
N LYS A 171 10.90 -20.44 -12.96
CA LYS A 171 11.63 -21.65 -13.38
C LYS A 171 13.15 -21.42 -13.44
N ARG A 172 13.60 -20.34 -14.07
CA ARG A 172 15.05 -20.02 -14.14
C ARG A 172 15.66 -19.85 -12.76
N ILE A 173 14.97 -19.17 -11.84
CA ILE A 173 15.41 -19.01 -10.44
C ILE A 173 15.44 -20.37 -9.71
N ALA A 174 14.46 -21.25 -9.97
CA ALA A 174 14.46 -22.60 -9.40
C ALA A 174 15.59 -23.50 -9.95
N GLU A 175 15.94 -23.33 -11.23
CA GLU A 175 17.08 -23.99 -11.89
C GLU A 175 18.41 -23.46 -11.36
N GLU A 176 18.58 -22.14 -11.24
CA GLU A 176 19.74 -21.47 -10.64
C GLU A 176 19.94 -21.88 -9.17
N VAL A 177 18.87 -21.95 -8.37
CA VAL A 177 18.93 -22.44 -6.97
C VAL A 177 19.26 -23.93 -6.91
N LYS A 178 18.85 -24.74 -7.89
CA LYS A 178 19.22 -26.16 -7.99
C LYS A 178 20.69 -26.33 -8.38
N GLU A 179 21.16 -25.59 -9.37
CA GLU A 179 22.56 -25.58 -9.83
C GLU A 179 23.48 -25.11 -8.70
N ARG A 180 23.12 -24.03 -8.00
CA ARG A 180 23.86 -23.54 -6.82
C ARG A 180 23.94 -24.60 -5.71
N LYS A 181 22.85 -25.31 -5.41
CA LYS A 181 22.89 -26.41 -4.43
C LYS A 181 23.83 -27.54 -4.86
N LEU A 182 23.83 -27.92 -6.14
CA LEU A 182 24.75 -28.92 -6.67
C LEU A 182 26.22 -28.43 -6.65
N ALA A 183 26.45 -27.13 -6.86
CA ALA A 183 27.77 -26.50 -6.71
C ALA A 183 28.23 -26.50 -5.24
N ASP A 184 27.34 -26.16 -4.29
CA ASP A 184 27.62 -26.20 -2.85
C ASP A 184 27.86 -27.64 -2.36
N GLU A 185 27.11 -28.64 -2.86
CA GLU A 185 27.31 -30.08 -2.57
C GLU A 185 28.63 -30.62 -3.14
N THR A 186 28.97 -30.30 -4.39
CA THR A 186 30.24 -30.70 -5.01
C THR A 186 31.43 -30.02 -4.35
N ARG A 187 31.31 -28.74 -3.97
CA ARG A 187 32.32 -28.05 -3.16
C ARG A 187 32.50 -28.71 -1.79
N ALA A 188 31.42 -28.98 -1.06
CA ALA A 188 31.49 -29.63 0.25
C ALA A 188 32.15 -31.02 0.15
N ARG A 189 31.89 -31.74 -0.94
CA ARG A 189 32.57 -33.00 -1.26
C ARG A 189 34.07 -32.81 -1.52
N LEU A 190 34.47 -31.81 -2.31
CA LEU A 190 35.88 -31.51 -2.56
C LEU A 190 36.62 -31.07 -1.29
N GLU A 191 36.00 -30.25 -0.43
CA GLU A 191 36.57 -29.89 0.87
C GLU A 191 36.70 -31.10 1.83
N MET A 192 35.82 -32.10 1.71
CA MET A 192 35.95 -33.38 2.43
C MET A 192 37.10 -34.22 1.87
N GLU A 193 37.18 -34.38 0.54
CA GLU A 193 38.24 -35.14 -0.15
C GLU A 193 39.62 -34.49 0.07
N GLU A 194 39.72 -33.16 0.10
CA GLU A 194 40.94 -32.43 0.47
C GLU A 194 41.34 -32.64 1.95
N ARG A 195 40.39 -32.53 2.90
CA ARG A 195 40.65 -32.81 4.32
C ARG A 195 41.11 -34.27 4.54
N HIS A 196 40.55 -35.22 3.78
CA HIS A 196 41.00 -36.61 3.78
C HIS A 196 42.43 -36.74 3.23
N ALA A 197 42.73 -36.13 2.07
CA ALA A 197 44.07 -36.15 1.48
C ALA A 197 45.13 -35.45 2.36
N GLU A 198 44.77 -34.38 3.06
CA GLU A 198 45.65 -33.70 4.01
C GLU A 198 45.88 -34.52 5.29
N ALA A 199 44.85 -35.24 5.79
CA ALA A 199 45.00 -36.20 6.87
C ALA A 199 45.87 -37.41 6.47
N GLU A 200 45.79 -37.87 5.21
CA GLU A 200 46.67 -38.91 4.68
C GLU A 200 48.10 -38.42 4.48
N LYS A 201 48.33 -37.17 4.01
CA LYS A 201 49.66 -36.55 4.01
C LYS A 201 50.28 -36.54 5.41
N ARG A 202 49.55 -36.08 6.43
CA ARG A 202 50.04 -36.09 7.83
C ARG A 202 50.33 -37.51 8.34
N ARG A 203 49.54 -38.52 7.95
CA ARG A 203 49.81 -39.94 8.26
C ARG A 203 51.08 -40.45 7.56
N ALA A 204 51.26 -40.12 6.28
CA ALA A 204 52.45 -40.49 5.50
C ALA A 204 53.71 -39.80 6.02
N GLU A 205 53.63 -38.51 6.37
CA GLU A 205 54.71 -37.76 7.04
C GLU A 205 55.05 -38.34 8.41
N TYR A 206 54.07 -38.79 9.19
CA TYR A 206 54.33 -39.47 10.47
C TYR A 206 55.00 -40.83 10.26
N GLN A 207 54.54 -41.63 9.29
CA GLN A 207 55.21 -42.89 8.92
C GLN A 207 56.62 -42.68 8.39
N ARG A 208 56.84 -41.66 7.55
CA ARG A 208 58.17 -41.27 7.05
C ARG A 208 59.07 -40.82 8.18
N ASN A 209 58.60 -39.95 9.09
CA ASN A 209 59.38 -39.54 10.27
C ASN A 209 59.70 -40.73 11.18
N LEU A 210 58.81 -41.72 11.30
CA LEU A 210 59.08 -42.96 12.02
C LEU A 210 60.12 -43.84 11.30
N GLN A 211 60.11 -43.91 9.96
CA GLN A 211 61.12 -44.58 9.16
C GLN A 211 62.48 -43.85 9.24
N GLU A 212 62.53 -42.53 9.11
CA GLU A 212 63.75 -41.74 9.31
C GLU A 212 64.31 -41.90 10.74
N ARG A 213 63.46 -41.94 11.77
CA ARG A 213 63.88 -42.25 13.15
C ARG A 213 64.36 -43.70 13.33
N ARG A 214 63.95 -44.64 12.48
CA ARG A 214 64.50 -46.02 12.45
C ARG A 214 65.83 -46.06 11.69
N ALA A 215 65.93 -45.39 10.54
CA ALA A 215 67.15 -45.27 9.76
C ALA A 215 68.29 -44.62 10.58
N ARG A 216 68.03 -43.46 11.21
CA ARG A 216 69.00 -42.79 12.08
C ARG A 216 69.42 -43.62 13.31
N ARG A 217 68.63 -44.63 13.71
CA ARG A 217 68.97 -45.59 14.77
C ARG A 217 69.78 -46.80 14.28
N ALA A 218 69.67 -47.15 13.00
CA ALA A 218 70.54 -48.14 12.36
C ALA A 218 71.92 -47.53 12.04
N ASP A 219 71.92 -46.31 11.50
CA ASP A 219 73.13 -45.52 11.17
C ASP A 219 73.99 -45.25 12.42
N SER A 220 73.36 -45.02 13.57
CA SER A 220 74.04 -44.91 14.87
C SER A 220 74.50 -46.25 15.48
N ALA A 221 74.26 -47.39 14.83
CA ALA A 221 74.71 -48.71 15.28
C ALA A 221 75.98 -49.20 14.54
N GLU A 222 76.30 -48.66 13.36
CA GLU A 222 77.52 -49.03 12.61
C GLU A 222 78.78 -48.25 13.02
N LYS A 223 78.64 -47.04 13.59
CA LYS A 223 79.79 -46.29 14.14
C LYS A 223 80.14 -46.74 15.55
N LYS A 224 81.08 -47.69 15.64
CA LYS A 224 81.78 -48.04 16.88
C LYS A 224 82.43 -46.80 17.50
N LEU A 225 82.12 -46.50 18.76
CA LEU A 225 82.97 -45.63 19.58
C LEU A 225 84.30 -46.35 19.85
N ALA A 226 85.41 -45.64 19.71
CA ALA A 226 86.72 -46.06 20.19
C ALA A 226 87.04 -45.35 21.51
N VAL A 227 87.90 -45.98 22.31
CA VAL A 227 88.22 -45.65 23.70
C VAL A 227 89.05 -44.36 23.82
N VAL A 228 88.93 -43.69 24.97
CA VAL A 228 89.74 -42.53 25.39
C VAL A 228 91.13 -42.96 25.83
N GLU A 229 92.16 -42.21 25.45
CA GLU A 229 93.42 -42.10 26.21
C GLU A 229 93.90 -40.64 26.15
N GLU A 230 94.68 -40.23 27.14
CA GLU A 230 95.06 -38.84 27.42
C GLU A 230 96.44 -38.50 26.79
N ASP A 231 96.65 -37.27 26.30
CA ASP A 231 97.61 -36.29 26.87
C ASP A 231 97.84 -35.03 25.99
N VAL A 232 98.58 -34.07 26.54
CA VAL A 232 99.30 -32.92 25.90
C VAL A 232 98.53 -31.60 25.64
N SER A 233 98.71 -30.70 26.61
CA SER A 233 98.82 -29.21 26.55
C SER A 233 97.70 -28.31 26.01
N ILE A 234 97.43 -27.27 26.82
CA ILE A 234 96.74 -26.01 26.48
C ILE A 234 97.77 -25.03 25.83
N GLU A 235 97.27 -23.93 25.24
CA GLU A 235 97.96 -22.81 24.56
C GLU A 235 98.01 -22.89 23.02
N ALA A 236 98.06 -21.72 22.36
CA ALA A 236 98.15 -21.49 20.91
C ALA A 236 96.92 -21.83 20.01
N ALA A 237 95.71 -21.36 20.36
CA ALA A 237 94.56 -21.39 19.44
C ALA A 237 93.55 -20.20 19.49
N GLU A 238 93.78 -19.16 20.31
CA GLU A 238 92.87 -17.99 20.38
C GLU A 238 93.16 -16.88 19.34
N GLU A 239 94.28 -16.95 18.60
CA GLU A 239 94.68 -15.97 17.58
C GLU A 239 94.17 -16.32 16.15
N ALA A 240 92.92 -16.78 16.04
CA ALA A 240 92.29 -17.14 14.75
C ALA A 240 90.89 -16.53 14.53
N ILE A 241 90.54 -15.49 15.31
CA ILE A 241 89.23 -14.81 15.28
C ILE A 241 89.35 -13.31 14.93
N ILE A 242 90.57 -12.80 14.75
CA ILE A 242 90.86 -11.37 14.51
C ILE A 242 91.74 -11.22 13.25
N ASP A 243 91.16 -11.47 12.08
CA ASP A 243 91.76 -11.07 10.78
C ASP A 243 90.71 -10.98 9.65
N ASP A 244 89.66 -11.81 9.68
CA ASP A 244 88.56 -11.86 8.69
C ASP A 244 87.63 -10.62 8.64
N LEU A 245 87.93 -9.55 9.40
CA LEU A 245 87.00 -8.42 9.62
C LEU A 245 87.30 -7.12 8.84
N GLU A 246 88.45 -6.98 8.17
CA GLU A 246 88.83 -5.70 7.51
C GLU A 246 88.88 -5.72 5.97
N GLN A 247 88.66 -6.85 5.27
CA GLN A 247 88.88 -6.95 3.80
C GLN A 247 87.64 -7.17 2.90
N LEU A 248 86.43 -6.80 3.35
CA LEU A 248 85.24 -6.71 2.46
C LEU A 248 84.58 -5.30 2.42
N ALA A 249 85.39 -4.26 2.68
CA ALA A 249 84.97 -2.86 2.70
C ALA A 249 84.86 -2.20 1.30
N VAL A 250 84.41 -2.92 0.26
CA VAL A 250 83.98 -2.33 -1.01
C VAL A 250 82.61 -2.92 -1.40
N LEU A 251 81.55 -2.14 -1.25
CA LEU A 251 80.30 -2.44 -1.95
C LEU A 251 80.51 -2.17 -3.43
N ASP A 252 80.22 -3.16 -4.28
CA ASP A 252 79.98 -2.97 -5.71
C ASP A 252 79.06 -1.75 -5.95
N GLU A 253 79.43 -0.89 -6.89
CA GLU A 253 78.74 0.35 -7.20
C GLU A 253 77.27 0.09 -7.59
N GLU A 254 76.98 -0.99 -8.32
CA GLU A 254 75.61 -1.31 -8.70
C GLU A 254 74.79 -1.73 -7.47
N THR A 255 75.37 -2.50 -6.55
CA THR A 255 74.76 -2.89 -5.28
C THR A 255 74.58 -1.70 -4.33
N ALA A 256 75.53 -0.77 -4.27
CA ALA A 256 75.38 0.50 -3.56
C ALA A 256 74.23 1.33 -4.15
N ALA A 257 74.22 1.52 -5.47
CA ALA A 257 73.17 2.24 -6.18
C ALA A 257 71.78 1.60 -5.98
N ARG A 258 71.66 0.27 -6.08
CA ARG A 258 70.41 -0.47 -5.79
C ARG A 258 69.94 -0.24 -4.34
N ARG A 259 70.84 -0.25 -3.36
CA ARG A 259 70.51 0.03 -1.94
C ARG A 259 70.06 1.48 -1.74
N ILE A 260 70.79 2.46 -2.30
CA ILE A 260 70.45 3.89 -2.22
C ILE A 260 69.10 4.15 -2.90
N GLN A 261 68.87 3.63 -4.11
CA GLN A 261 67.59 3.76 -4.81
C GLN A 261 66.44 3.09 -4.03
N ARG A 262 66.66 1.94 -3.39
CA ARG A 262 65.64 1.31 -2.52
C ARG A 262 65.33 2.19 -1.31
N ALA A 263 66.34 2.70 -0.62
CA ALA A 263 66.17 3.60 0.53
C ALA A 263 65.45 4.90 0.13
N TRP A 264 65.79 5.49 -1.02
CA TRP A 264 65.14 6.68 -1.56
C TRP A 264 63.67 6.44 -1.92
N ARG A 265 63.35 5.35 -2.65
CA ARG A 265 61.96 4.95 -2.95
C ARG A 265 61.14 4.68 -1.69
N LEU A 266 61.74 4.04 -0.68
CA LEU A 266 61.10 3.82 0.63
C LEU A 266 60.86 5.12 1.39
N SER A 267 61.82 6.05 1.38
CA SER A 267 61.69 7.36 2.02
C SER A 267 60.58 8.20 1.38
N GLY A 268 60.49 8.20 0.04
CA GLY A 268 59.38 8.81 -0.69
C GLY A 268 58.02 8.23 -0.29
N LYS A 269 57.88 6.90 -0.30
CA LYS A 269 56.65 6.21 0.11
C LYS A 269 56.25 6.47 1.57
N ARG A 270 57.24 6.55 2.47
CA ARG A 270 57.06 6.92 3.87
C ARG A 270 56.60 8.37 4.01
N SER A 271 57.15 9.28 3.22
CA SER A 271 56.80 10.70 3.24
C SER A 271 55.34 10.93 2.82
N VAL A 272 54.86 10.25 1.77
CA VAL A 272 53.45 10.34 1.33
C VAL A 272 52.51 9.77 2.39
N LEU A 273 52.81 8.60 2.94
CA LEU A 273 52.01 7.98 4.00
C LEU A 273 51.95 8.88 5.26
N ASN A 274 53.09 9.39 5.72
CA ASN A 274 53.15 10.31 6.85
C ASN A 274 52.38 11.62 6.59
N ALA A 275 52.42 12.15 5.36
CA ALA A 275 51.69 13.36 5.00
C ALA A 275 50.16 13.17 5.01
N PHE A 276 49.67 11.97 4.67
CA PHE A 276 48.25 11.63 4.81
C PHE A 276 47.85 11.35 6.26
N LEU A 277 48.64 10.55 7.00
CA LEU A 277 48.39 10.27 8.42
C LEU A 277 48.35 11.57 9.25
N GLY A 278 49.22 12.54 8.94
CA GLY A 278 49.23 13.87 9.56
C GLY A 278 47.99 14.74 9.30
N LEU A 279 47.03 14.30 8.48
CA LEU A 279 45.71 14.91 8.37
C LEU A 279 44.72 14.45 9.46
N ASN A 280 45.01 13.33 10.13
CA ASN A 280 44.11 12.65 11.07
C ASN A 280 42.69 12.48 10.49
N PHE A 281 42.58 11.97 9.26
CA PHE A 281 41.32 11.75 8.56
C PHE A 281 40.97 10.26 8.60
N ASN A 282 40.01 9.88 9.46
CA ASN A 282 39.57 8.50 9.66
C ASN A 282 38.06 8.43 9.98
N THR A 283 37.48 7.24 9.81
CA THR A 283 36.04 7.01 9.93
C THR A 283 35.46 7.38 11.29
N GLU A 284 36.20 7.17 12.39
CA GLU A 284 35.74 7.55 13.73
C GLU A 284 35.68 9.07 13.95
N ARG A 285 36.66 9.83 13.46
CA ARG A 285 36.61 11.29 13.53
C ARG A 285 35.45 11.84 12.69
N ILE A 286 35.23 11.27 11.50
CA ILE A 286 34.24 11.76 10.54
C ILE A 286 32.79 11.61 11.03
N LYS A 287 32.53 10.68 11.97
CA LYS A 287 31.26 10.57 12.71
C LYS A 287 31.05 11.65 13.78
N ASN A 288 32.14 12.27 14.26
CA ASN A 288 32.15 13.23 15.37
C ASN A 288 32.35 14.69 14.90
N ASP A 289 33.08 14.91 13.81
CA ASP A 289 33.20 16.22 13.14
C ASP A 289 31.86 16.59 12.47
N ASP A 290 31.43 17.84 12.61
CA ASP A 290 30.20 18.37 11.99
C ASP A 290 30.29 18.40 10.44
N PHE A 291 29.13 18.28 9.79
CA PHE A 291 29.03 18.16 8.33
C PHE A 291 29.60 19.38 7.60
N ASP A 292 29.30 20.60 8.04
CA ASP A 292 29.80 21.80 7.36
C ASP A 292 31.33 21.91 7.47
N GLN A 293 31.89 21.56 8.64
CA GLN A 293 33.35 21.47 8.82
C GLN A 293 33.97 20.39 7.94
N LEU A 294 33.33 19.23 7.81
CA LEU A 294 33.76 18.14 6.94
C LEU A 294 33.75 18.55 5.46
N THR A 295 32.73 19.28 4.98
CA THR A 295 32.70 19.76 3.58
C THR A 295 33.85 20.74 3.29
N LEU A 296 34.14 21.66 4.21
CA LEU A 296 35.25 22.61 4.12
C LEU A 296 36.62 21.89 4.13
N PHE A 297 36.75 20.84 4.95
CA PHE A 297 37.95 20.01 5.01
C PHE A 297 38.18 19.22 3.71
N VAL A 298 37.15 18.56 3.17
CA VAL A 298 37.21 17.80 1.91
C VAL A 298 37.43 18.70 0.70
N ALA A 299 36.96 19.97 0.74
CA ALA A 299 37.22 20.95 -0.30
C ALA A 299 38.68 21.45 -0.36
N ASN A 300 39.46 21.25 0.70
CA ASN A 300 40.82 21.80 0.83
C ASN A 300 41.79 21.22 -0.21
N PRO A 301 42.46 22.04 -1.05
CA PRO A 301 43.36 21.55 -2.10
C PRO A 301 44.55 20.75 -1.54
N LYS A 302 45.00 21.04 -0.31
CA LYS A 302 46.07 20.28 0.35
C LYS A 302 45.62 18.83 0.60
N VAL A 303 44.46 18.64 1.21
CA VAL A 303 43.85 17.33 1.51
C VAL A 303 43.68 16.50 0.24
N ILE A 304 43.18 17.13 -0.83
CA ILE A 304 43.05 16.48 -2.14
C ILE A 304 44.43 16.04 -2.65
N SER A 305 45.43 16.94 -2.70
CA SER A 305 46.75 16.62 -3.24
C SER A 305 47.46 15.46 -2.51
N THR A 306 47.39 15.41 -1.17
CA THR A 306 47.96 14.32 -0.38
C THR A 306 47.20 13.01 -0.54
N THR A 307 45.88 13.08 -0.70
CA THR A 307 45.04 11.89 -0.93
C THR A 307 45.29 11.31 -2.33
N THR A 308 45.38 12.15 -3.36
CA THR A 308 45.76 11.74 -4.72
C THR A 308 47.12 11.03 -4.72
N ALA A 309 48.15 11.61 -4.09
CA ALA A 309 49.48 11.00 -4.01
C ALA A 309 49.46 9.61 -3.35
N LEU A 310 48.64 9.43 -2.31
CA LEU A 310 48.45 8.14 -1.63
C LEU A 310 47.67 7.13 -2.49
N LEU A 311 46.60 7.56 -3.18
CA LEU A 311 45.83 6.69 -4.09
C LEU A 311 46.68 6.21 -5.28
N THR A 312 47.56 7.07 -5.82
CA THR A 312 48.55 6.66 -6.83
C THR A 312 49.61 5.71 -6.25
N GLN A 313 50.10 5.94 -5.02
CA GLN A 313 51.02 5.02 -4.35
C GLN A 313 50.42 3.62 -4.08
N LEU A 314 49.12 3.56 -3.82
CA LEU A 314 48.36 2.32 -3.62
C LEU A 314 47.88 1.68 -4.95
N GLY A 315 48.17 2.29 -6.10
CA GLY A 315 47.80 1.79 -7.42
C GLY A 315 46.31 1.91 -7.77
N LEU A 316 45.54 2.69 -7.01
CA LEU A 316 44.10 2.92 -7.24
C LEU A 316 43.82 4.04 -8.26
N GLN A 317 44.82 4.88 -8.54
CA GLN A 317 44.77 5.90 -9.58
C GLN A 317 46.05 5.85 -10.43
N GLN A 318 45.91 6.07 -11.73
CA GLN A 318 47.05 6.08 -12.65
C GLN A 318 47.90 7.36 -12.43
N PRO A 319 49.24 7.28 -12.54
CA PRO A 319 50.06 8.48 -12.58
C PRO A 319 49.74 9.28 -13.87
N ASN A 320 49.56 10.59 -13.73
CA ASN A 320 49.20 11.54 -14.80
C ASN A 320 47.78 11.40 -15.40
N ASP A 321 46.77 11.01 -14.62
CA ASP A 321 45.35 11.22 -14.99
C ASP A 321 44.90 12.67 -14.71
N ASP A 322 44.48 13.40 -15.76
CA ASP A 322 43.89 14.76 -15.63
C ASP A 322 42.65 14.79 -14.71
N ASN A 323 41.95 13.66 -14.56
CA ASN A 323 40.77 13.50 -13.71
C ASN A 323 41.12 13.06 -12.28
N ALA A 324 42.39 12.84 -11.94
CA ALA A 324 42.82 12.47 -10.59
C ALA A 324 42.22 13.36 -9.47
N PRO A 325 42.15 14.69 -9.56
CA PRO A 325 41.51 15.53 -8.54
C PRO A 325 39.97 15.48 -8.53
N LEU A 326 39.33 14.90 -9.55
CA LEU A 326 37.90 14.58 -9.56
C LEU A 326 37.66 13.19 -8.96
N ASN A 327 38.44 12.19 -9.40
CA ASN A 327 38.41 10.83 -8.86
C ASN A 327 38.74 10.78 -7.37
N THR A 328 39.67 11.64 -6.91
CA THR A 328 39.97 11.84 -5.48
C THR A 328 38.82 12.50 -4.71
N ARG A 329 38.06 13.44 -5.33
CA ARG A 329 36.85 13.99 -4.71
C ARG A 329 35.73 12.95 -4.58
N THR A 330 35.55 12.09 -5.59
CA THR A 330 34.64 10.93 -5.52
C THR A 330 35.03 9.96 -4.40
N PHE A 331 36.33 9.70 -4.23
CA PHE A 331 36.83 8.90 -3.11
C PHE A 331 36.54 9.57 -1.75
N LEU A 332 36.83 10.86 -1.60
CA LEU A 332 36.54 11.60 -0.36
C LEU A 332 35.03 11.72 -0.08
N SER A 333 34.15 11.64 -1.08
CA SER A 333 32.70 11.57 -0.83
C SER A 333 32.23 10.22 -0.29
N ALA A 334 33.02 9.13 -0.42
CA ALA A 334 32.72 7.85 0.25
C ALA A 334 32.75 8.03 1.77
N TYR A 335 33.75 8.77 2.27
CA TYR A 335 33.88 9.12 3.68
C TYR A 335 32.71 10.00 4.17
N MET A 336 32.25 10.96 3.37
CA MET A 336 31.06 11.77 3.71
C MET A 336 29.78 10.91 3.77
N LEU A 337 29.63 9.96 2.85
CA LEU A 337 28.49 9.02 2.82
C LEU A 337 28.53 8.01 3.98
N ALA A 338 29.71 7.61 4.43
CA ALA A 338 29.90 6.71 5.58
C ALA A 338 29.60 7.40 6.93
N GLY A 339 30.02 8.65 7.10
CA GLY A 339 29.81 9.41 8.35
C GLY A 339 28.43 10.06 8.45
N HIS A 340 28.02 10.82 7.43
CA HIS A 340 26.83 11.69 7.46
C HIS A 340 25.82 11.39 6.34
N PRO A 341 25.34 10.14 6.19
CA PRO A 341 24.42 9.76 5.10
C PRO A 341 23.12 10.57 5.08
N ALA A 342 22.64 11.04 6.25
CA ALA A 342 21.43 11.84 6.37
C ALA A 342 21.57 13.29 5.85
N ALA A 343 22.79 13.85 5.84
CA ALA A 343 23.06 15.18 5.29
C ALA A 343 23.36 15.13 3.77
N VAL A 344 23.88 14.01 3.28
CA VAL A 344 24.25 13.83 1.86
C VAL A 344 23.08 13.33 0.99
N LEU A 345 22.15 12.54 1.54
CA LEU A 345 21.12 11.83 0.76
C LEU A 345 19.69 12.19 1.20
N ASN A 346 18.94 12.82 0.30
CA ASN A 346 17.53 13.20 0.52
C ASN A 346 16.60 11.99 0.83
N ASN A 347 16.95 10.78 0.38
CA ASN A 347 16.14 9.56 0.53
C ASN A 347 17.00 8.36 0.96
N ARG A 348 17.14 8.14 2.27
CA ARG A 348 17.87 6.97 2.84
C ARG A 348 17.25 5.60 2.48
N ASN A 349 16.00 5.58 2.03
CA ASN A 349 15.23 4.33 1.82
C ASN A 349 15.23 3.83 0.36
N GLY A 350 15.94 4.50 -0.55
CA GLY A 350 16.11 4.02 -1.92
C GLY A 350 17.19 2.92 -2.01
N ALA A 351 16.95 1.93 -2.88
CA ALA A 351 17.82 0.76 -2.98
C ALA A 351 19.20 1.07 -3.57
N GLN A 352 19.32 2.10 -4.42
CA GLN A 352 20.60 2.53 -5.00
C GLN A 352 21.42 3.32 -3.96
N GLU A 353 20.73 4.11 -3.14
CA GLU A 353 21.30 4.89 -2.05
C GLU A 353 21.84 3.97 -0.94
N GLN A 354 21.13 2.89 -0.62
CA GLN A 354 21.61 1.89 0.34
C GLN A 354 22.79 1.06 -0.19
N ASP A 355 22.75 0.65 -1.46
CA ASP A 355 23.88 -0.01 -2.15
C ASP A 355 25.13 0.90 -2.21
N LEU A 356 24.93 2.20 -2.43
CA LEU A 356 26.01 3.19 -2.42
C LEU A 356 26.61 3.40 -1.02
N ILE A 357 25.79 3.50 0.03
CA ILE A 357 26.26 3.59 1.43
C ILE A 357 27.03 2.33 1.82
N ALA A 358 26.54 1.13 1.46
CA ALA A 358 27.23 -0.12 1.74
C ALA A 358 28.63 -0.15 1.09
N LYS A 359 28.71 0.15 -0.22
CA LYS A 359 29.99 0.20 -0.95
C LYS A 359 30.93 1.30 -0.46
N ALA A 360 30.41 2.41 0.06
CA ALA A 360 31.21 3.46 0.69
C ALA A 360 31.84 2.98 2.02
N ASN A 361 31.08 2.25 2.85
CA ASN A 361 31.58 1.64 4.08
C ASN A 361 32.61 0.53 3.80
N ASP A 362 32.36 -0.35 2.83
CA ASP A 362 33.29 -1.41 2.43
C ASP A 362 34.63 -0.84 1.93
N LEU A 363 34.57 0.23 1.12
CA LEU A 363 35.76 0.92 0.61
C LEU A 363 36.55 1.63 1.72
N THR A 364 35.88 2.37 2.60
CA THR A 364 36.55 3.12 3.69
C THR A 364 37.17 2.18 4.71
N ALA A 365 36.47 1.12 5.12
CA ALA A 365 37.00 0.08 6.00
C ALA A 365 38.16 -0.70 5.36
N GLY A 366 38.04 -1.09 4.08
CA GLY A 366 39.11 -1.77 3.34
C GLY A 366 40.37 -0.92 3.16
N PHE A 367 40.20 0.40 2.97
CA PHE A 367 41.28 1.36 2.87
C PHE A 367 41.98 1.56 4.23
N GLU A 368 41.25 1.77 5.32
CA GLU A 368 41.83 1.91 6.67
C GLU A 368 42.54 0.63 7.15
N PHE A 369 41.97 -0.54 6.88
CA PHE A 369 42.63 -1.83 7.15
C PHE A 369 43.93 -2.00 6.34
N THR A 370 43.97 -1.46 5.11
CA THR A 370 45.19 -1.45 4.30
C THR A 370 46.23 -0.49 4.88
N LEU A 371 45.82 0.73 5.27
CA LEU A 371 46.71 1.74 5.88
C LEU A 371 47.35 1.24 7.18
N GLY A 372 46.57 0.64 8.08
CA GLY A 372 47.06 0.09 9.35
C GLY A 372 48.10 -1.03 9.20
N ARG A 373 48.29 -1.55 7.97
CA ARG A 373 49.29 -2.58 7.65
C ARG A 373 50.49 -2.06 6.87
N LEU A 374 50.56 -0.78 6.47
CA LEU A 374 51.71 -0.22 5.74
C LEU A 374 52.88 0.08 6.67
N ALA A 375 54.01 -0.60 6.47
CA ALA A 375 55.11 -0.62 7.44
C ALA A 375 56.50 -0.75 6.77
N PRO A 376 57.60 -0.50 7.51
CA PRO A 376 58.95 -0.65 6.96
C PRO A 376 59.21 -2.05 6.39
N TRP A 377 58.72 -3.10 7.06
CA TRP A 377 58.95 -4.50 6.67
C TRP A 377 58.26 -4.93 5.37
N ASN A 378 57.14 -4.29 4.98
CA ASN A 378 56.47 -4.55 3.70
C ASN A 378 56.76 -3.47 2.63
N ASN A 379 57.85 -2.72 2.78
CA ASN A 379 58.27 -1.66 1.85
C ASN A 379 57.19 -0.58 1.60
N TYR A 380 56.26 -0.38 2.55
CA TYR A 380 55.05 0.44 2.38
C TYR A 380 54.24 0.03 1.13
N THR A 381 54.03 -1.28 0.95
CA THR A 381 53.18 -1.86 -0.08
C THR A 381 52.21 -2.89 0.50
N SER A 382 50.98 -2.87 0.01
CA SER A 382 49.93 -3.84 0.32
C SER A 382 50.23 -5.23 -0.26
N HIS A 383 49.69 -6.29 0.35
CA HIS A 383 49.76 -7.64 -0.19
C HIS A 383 48.97 -7.74 -1.52
N PRO A 384 49.42 -8.51 -2.54
CA PRO A 384 48.76 -8.57 -3.84
C PRO A 384 47.24 -8.79 -3.78
N ASN A 385 46.79 -9.84 -3.08
CA ASN A 385 45.36 -10.14 -2.91
C ASN A 385 44.58 -8.98 -2.24
N GLN A 386 45.22 -8.23 -1.33
CA GLN A 386 44.58 -7.10 -0.63
C GLN A 386 44.50 -5.86 -1.52
N HIS A 387 45.52 -5.62 -2.34
CA HIS A 387 45.47 -4.61 -3.40
C HIS A 387 44.36 -4.93 -4.41
N GLU A 388 44.19 -6.20 -4.78
CA GLU A 388 43.09 -6.63 -5.65
C GLU A 388 41.72 -6.37 -5.02
N THR A 389 41.48 -6.80 -3.77
CA THR A 389 40.21 -6.51 -3.06
C THR A 389 39.94 -5.00 -2.92
N LEU A 390 40.97 -4.21 -2.64
CA LEU A 390 40.84 -2.75 -2.53
C LEU A 390 40.55 -2.09 -3.90
N SER A 391 41.15 -2.60 -4.98
CA SER A 391 40.87 -2.16 -6.34
C SER A 391 39.44 -2.53 -6.78
N GLN A 392 38.97 -3.73 -6.41
CA GLN A 392 37.60 -4.18 -6.68
C GLN A 392 36.57 -3.32 -5.93
N THR A 393 36.75 -3.06 -4.64
CA THR A 393 35.85 -2.19 -3.85
C THR A 393 35.87 -0.73 -4.34
N TYR A 394 37.05 -0.18 -4.66
CA TYR A 394 37.18 1.16 -5.25
C TYR A 394 36.43 1.27 -6.59
N THR A 395 36.54 0.27 -7.45
CA THR A 395 35.84 0.20 -8.75
C THR A 395 34.33 0.03 -8.56
N ALA A 396 33.90 -0.82 -7.62
CA ALA A 396 32.48 -1.05 -7.33
C ALA A 396 31.80 0.22 -6.78
N TYR A 397 32.44 0.93 -5.85
CA TYR A 397 31.94 2.18 -5.31
C TYR A 397 31.92 3.29 -6.37
N THR A 398 33.01 3.51 -7.10
CA THR A 398 33.05 4.58 -8.13
C THR A 398 32.04 4.35 -9.26
N SER A 399 31.81 3.10 -9.66
CA SER A 399 30.74 2.73 -10.59
C SER A 399 29.34 2.98 -10.02
N ALA A 400 29.08 2.61 -8.76
CA ALA A 400 27.80 2.84 -8.09
C ALA A 400 27.52 4.35 -7.92
N PHE A 401 28.52 5.13 -7.51
CA PHE A 401 28.43 6.58 -7.38
C PHE A 401 28.15 7.26 -8.72
N ALA A 402 28.78 6.81 -9.82
CA ALA A 402 28.49 7.33 -11.15
C ALA A 402 27.05 7.03 -11.59
N ALA A 403 26.54 5.83 -11.34
CA ALA A 403 25.17 5.45 -11.65
C ALA A 403 24.14 6.28 -10.83
N TRP A 404 24.35 6.37 -9.51
CA TRP A 404 23.53 7.19 -8.61
C TRP A 404 23.52 8.67 -9.03
N ARG A 405 24.69 9.26 -9.32
CA ARG A 405 24.80 10.66 -9.76
C ARG A 405 24.04 10.94 -11.06
N VAL A 406 24.03 9.99 -12.01
CA VAL A 406 23.21 10.10 -13.23
C VAL A 406 21.72 10.06 -12.89
N GLN A 407 21.30 9.16 -12.00
CA GLN A 407 19.90 9.06 -11.58
C GLN A 407 19.43 10.31 -10.82
N ASP A 408 20.13 10.74 -9.77
CA ASP A 408 19.79 11.92 -8.97
C ASP A 408 19.71 13.20 -9.84
N SER A 409 20.71 13.43 -10.69
CA SER A 409 20.69 14.58 -11.61
C SER A 409 19.48 14.55 -12.56
N SER A 410 19.03 13.35 -12.98
CA SER A 410 17.84 13.20 -13.81
C SER A 410 16.55 13.51 -13.05
N VAL A 411 16.41 13.06 -11.80
CA VAL A 411 15.25 13.35 -10.93
C VAL A 411 15.18 14.85 -10.63
N LEU A 412 16.31 15.49 -10.33
CA LEU A 412 16.40 16.93 -10.14
C LEU A 412 16.00 17.71 -11.40
N ILE A 413 16.44 17.26 -12.58
CA ILE A 413 16.03 17.82 -13.88
C ILE A 413 14.53 17.67 -14.10
N GLU A 414 13.94 16.50 -13.83
CA GLU A 414 12.50 16.26 -13.98
C GLU A 414 11.67 17.11 -13.02
N GLY A 415 12.08 17.27 -11.76
CA GLY A 415 11.44 18.17 -10.79
C GLY A 415 11.46 19.65 -11.23
N MET A 416 12.60 20.14 -11.71
CA MET A 416 12.68 21.51 -12.26
C MET A 416 11.82 21.68 -13.53
N VAL A 417 11.73 20.66 -14.39
CA VAL A 417 10.86 20.67 -15.59
C VAL A 417 9.38 20.63 -15.21
N ALA A 418 9.00 19.90 -14.15
CA ALA A 418 7.64 19.90 -13.62
C ALA A 418 7.25 21.30 -13.11
N SER A 419 8.07 21.90 -12.25
CA SER A 419 7.87 23.28 -11.76
C SER A 419 7.80 24.31 -12.90
N PHE A 420 8.61 24.16 -13.95
CA PHE A 420 8.53 25.01 -15.14
C PHE A 420 7.17 24.87 -15.87
N VAL A 421 6.63 23.65 -15.96
CA VAL A 421 5.32 23.37 -16.58
C VAL A 421 4.16 23.88 -15.72
N GLU A 422 4.28 23.86 -14.40
CA GLU A 422 3.32 24.48 -13.47
C GLU A 422 3.32 26.01 -13.65
N LEU A 423 4.50 26.63 -13.76
CA LEU A 423 4.61 28.06 -14.06
C LEU A 423 4.07 28.42 -15.44
N ASP A 424 4.22 27.60 -16.49
CA ASP A 424 3.48 27.80 -17.76
C ASP A 424 1.97 27.66 -17.54
N ALA A 425 1.51 26.68 -16.76
CA ALA A 425 0.08 26.49 -16.50
C ALA A 425 -0.57 27.67 -15.75
N ILE A 426 0.15 28.27 -14.80
CA ILE A 426 -0.24 29.51 -14.08
C ILE A 426 -0.15 30.71 -15.02
N TRP A 427 0.94 30.84 -15.79
CA TRP A 427 1.09 31.89 -16.79
C TRP A 427 -0.07 31.90 -17.79
N GLN A 428 -0.51 30.75 -18.32
CA GLN A 428 -1.67 30.66 -19.22
C GLN A 428 -3.01 30.99 -18.56
N MET A 429 -3.08 31.15 -17.23
CA MET A 429 -4.28 31.64 -16.53
C MET A 429 -4.21 33.15 -16.30
N VAL A 430 -3.06 33.66 -15.82
CA VAL A 430 -2.87 35.08 -15.45
C VAL A 430 -2.58 35.98 -16.66
N LYS A 431 -2.02 35.43 -17.75
CA LYS A 431 -1.70 36.15 -19.00
C LYS A 431 -2.82 37.06 -19.50
N ASP A 432 -4.06 36.57 -19.47
CA ASP A 432 -5.24 37.22 -20.03
C ASP A 432 -5.99 38.10 -19.00
N ASP A 433 -5.56 38.13 -17.74
CA ASP A 433 -6.03 39.13 -16.78
C ASP A 433 -5.24 40.44 -16.93
N SER A 434 -5.94 41.55 -16.72
CA SER A 434 -5.49 42.91 -16.98
C SER A 434 -5.97 43.91 -15.92
N ARG A 435 -6.53 43.42 -14.81
CA ARG A 435 -7.11 44.24 -13.73
C ARG A 435 -6.05 44.57 -12.67
N GLY A 436 -5.30 45.65 -12.90
CA GLY A 436 -4.44 46.29 -11.91
C GLY A 436 -2.94 45.98 -12.04
N ASP A 437 -2.11 46.90 -11.56
CA ASP A 437 -0.66 46.90 -11.79
C ASP A 437 0.08 45.75 -11.10
N VAL A 438 -0.42 45.27 -9.96
CA VAL A 438 0.09 44.09 -9.24
C VAL A 438 0.08 42.83 -10.14
N ALA A 439 -0.89 42.72 -11.06
CA ALA A 439 -0.93 41.64 -12.03
C ALA A 439 0.18 41.76 -13.11
N SER A 440 0.80 42.93 -13.28
CA SER A 440 2.00 43.10 -14.11
C SER A 440 3.26 42.59 -13.39
N ASP A 441 3.43 42.92 -12.11
CA ASP A 441 4.57 42.46 -11.30
C ASP A 441 4.55 40.94 -11.11
N TYR A 442 3.39 40.36 -10.79
CA TYR A 442 3.23 38.90 -10.66
C TYR A 442 3.54 38.18 -11.98
N ARG A 443 3.15 38.76 -13.12
CA ARG A 443 3.51 38.26 -14.46
C ARG A 443 5.01 38.35 -14.72
N GLN A 444 5.67 39.42 -14.29
CA GLN A 444 7.12 39.56 -14.45
C GLN A 444 7.88 38.56 -13.55
N GLY A 445 7.47 38.40 -12.30
CA GLY A 445 8.03 37.40 -11.37
C GLY A 445 7.94 35.95 -11.89
N ILE A 446 6.81 35.57 -12.52
CA ILE A 446 6.68 34.25 -13.17
C ILE A 446 7.71 34.08 -14.30
N ARG A 447 7.89 35.09 -15.17
CA ARG A 447 8.88 35.04 -16.25
C ARG A 447 10.31 34.93 -15.72
N ASP A 448 10.67 35.73 -14.72
CA ASP A 448 12.02 35.75 -14.18
C ASP A 448 12.36 34.43 -13.49
N ASN A 449 11.39 33.80 -12.83
CA ASN A 449 11.55 32.46 -12.28
C ASN A 449 11.58 31.36 -13.36
N GLN A 450 10.81 31.47 -14.44
CA GLN A 450 10.95 30.61 -15.63
C GLN A 450 12.34 30.72 -16.27
N VAL A 451 12.88 31.94 -16.43
CA VAL A 451 14.24 32.17 -16.97
C VAL A 451 15.32 31.59 -16.06
N LYS A 452 15.21 31.80 -14.74
CA LYS A 452 16.12 31.18 -13.75
C LYS A 452 16.10 29.65 -13.85
N LEU A 453 14.91 29.03 -13.84
CA LEU A 453 14.74 27.59 -13.97
C LEU A 453 15.31 27.06 -15.29
N LEU A 454 14.96 27.67 -16.42
CA LEU A 454 15.48 27.30 -17.75
C LEU A 454 17.01 27.35 -17.78
N SER A 455 17.63 28.39 -17.21
CA SER A 455 19.10 28.49 -17.13
C SER A 455 19.72 27.38 -16.27
N ARG A 456 19.05 26.95 -15.19
CA ARG A 456 19.51 25.88 -14.29
C ARG A 456 19.37 24.50 -14.95
N ILE A 457 18.24 24.24 -15.62
CA ILE A 457 18.00 23.02 -16.39
C ILE A 457 19.00 22.93 -17.56
N GLN A 458 19.24 24.01 -18.31
CA GLN A 458 20.22 24.02 -19.41
C GLN A 458 21.66 23.81 -18.93
N LYS A 459 22.03 24.26 -17.71
CA LYS A 459 23.34 23.99 -17.10
C LYS A 459 23.53 22.52 -16.69
N LEU A 460 22.47 21.83 -16.28
CA LEU A 460 22.53 20.46 -15.76
C LEU A 460 22.28 19.39 -16.82
N ALA A 461 21.34 19.62 -17.75
CA ALA A 461 21.01 18.67 -18.82
C ALA A 461 21.77 18.90 -20.13
N GLY A 462 22.41 20.07 -20.29
CA GLY A 462 22.85 20.60 -21.59
C GLY A 462 21.70 21.25 -22.37
N ARG A 463 22.02 22.28 -23.17
CA ARG A 463 21.02 23.16 -23.82
C ARG A 463 19.97 22.40 -24.63
N GLU A 464 20.39 21.52 -25.54
CA GLU A 464 19.48 20.83 -26.46
C GLU A 464 18.56 19.82 -25.75
N ARG A 465 19.11 19.06 -24.78
CA ARG A 465 18.34 18.08 -23.99
C ARG A 465 17.35 18.76 -23.05
N ALA A 466 17.75 19.85 -22.39
CA ALA A 466 16.85 20.70 -21.61
C ALA A 466 15.66 21.18 -22.44
N ASP A 467 15.94 21.78 -23.60
CA ASP A 467 14.93 22.26 -24.54
C ASP A 467 14.00 21.13 -25.01
N ALA A 468 14.52 19.94 -25.31
CA ALA A 468 13.74 18.78 -25.72
C ALA A 468 12.81 18.28 -24.60
N LEU A 469 13.31 18.19 -23.36
CA LEU A 469 12.53 17.77 -22.19
C LEU A 469 11.40 18.77 -21.88
N ILE A 470 11.70 20.07 -21.85
CA ILE A 470 10.70 21.14 -21.64
C ILE A 470 9.63 21.10 -22.76
N LYS A 471 10.05 20.99 -24.03
CA LYS A 471 9.11 20.88 -25.18
C LYS A 471 8.28 19.58 -25.15
N LYS A 472 8.79 18.49 -24.57
CA LYS A 472 8.03 17.25 -24.32
C LYS A 472 6.99 17.45 -23.22
N ALA A 473 7.41 17.93 -22.04
CA ALA A 473 6.55 18.08 -20.86
C ALA A 473 5.42 19.10 -21.07
N ILE A 474 5.70 20.26 -21.69
CA ILE A 474 4.67 21.24 -22.07
C ILE A 474 3.65 20.63 -23.04
N ARG A 475 4.11 19.87 -24.05
CA ARG A 475 3.23 19.20 -25.02
C ARG A 475 2.34 18.15 -24.34
N GLU A 476 2.85 17.45 -23.34
CA GLU A 476 2.07 16.47 -22.59
C GLU A 476 1.04 17.13 -21.65
N SER A 477 1.44 18.15 -20.88
CA SER A 477 0.52 18.95 -20.05
C SER A 477 -0.63 19.54 -20.88
N ARG A 478 -0.32 20.12 -22.04
CA ARG A 478 -1.31 20.65 -22.99
C ARG A 478 -2.15 19.57 -23.68
N ARG A 479 -1.76 18.29 -23.63
CA ARG A 479 -2.57 17.12 -24.05
C ARG A 479 -3.47 16.61 -22.92
N ARG A 480 -3.07 16.77 -21.65
CA ARG A 480 -3.87 16.39 -20.46
C ARG A 480 -5.00 17.38 -20.17
N ARG A 481 -4.88 18.68 -20.53
CA ARG A 481 -5.99 19.64 -20.44
C ARG A 481 -7.10 19.34 -21.49
N PRO A 482 -8.38 19.19 -21.09
CA PRO A 482 -9.48 19.08 -22.05
C PRO A 482 -9.68 20.40 -22.82
N LYS A 483 -9.98 20.31 -24.12
CA LYS A 483 -10.27 21.49 -24.95
C LYS A 483 -11.57 22.15 -24.49
N LYS A 484 -11.50 23.39 -23.99
CA LYS A 484 -12.67 24.26 -23.83
C LYS A 484 -13.43 24.35 -25.16
N ARG A 485 -14.74 24.13 -25.17
CA ARG A 485 -15.61 24.45 -26.31
C ARG A 485 -15.69 25.98 -26.45
N ALA A 486 -15.90 26.46 -27.67
CA ALA A 486 -16.10 27.89 -27.90
C ALA A 486 -17.39 28.37 -27.20
N VAL A 487 -17.32 29.55 -26.59
CA VAL A 487 -18.45 30.17 -25.88
C VAL A 487 -19.18 31.12 -26.83
N ALA A 488 -20.44 30.81 -27.13
CA ALA A 488 -21.40 31.74 -27.71
C ALA A 488 -22.80 31.32 -27.22
N GLU A 489 -23.50 32.26 -26.57
CA GLU A 489 -24.92 32.20 -26.16
C GLU A 489 -25.30 31.08 -25.15
N VAL A 490 -26.11 31.28 -24.11
CA VAL A 490 -26.73 32.47 -23.48
C VAL A 490 -26.81 32.13 -21.96
N ARG A 491 -26.13 32.88 -21.08
CA ARG A 491 -26.69 33.88 -20.11
C ARG A 491 -27.43 33.24 -18.89
N PRO A 492 -27.60 33.94 -17.73
CA PRO A 492 -26.96 33.43 -16.51
C PRO A 492 -27.88 33.28 -15.28
N ARG A 493 -27.35 32.64 -14.23
CA ARG A 493 -27.71 32.89 -12.82
C ARG A 493 -26.44 33.22 -12.04
N GLY A 494 -26.56 34.12 -11.07
CA GLY A 494 -25.42 34.66 -10.33
C GLY A 494 -24.80 33.66 -9.35
N ILE A 495 -23.48 33.70 -9.27
CA ILE A 495 -22.71 33.23 -8.11
C ILE A 495 -21.96 34.47 -7.63
N GLU A 496 -22.26 34.95 -6.42
CA GLU A 496 -21.47 36.01 -5.81
C GLU A 496 -20.19 35.42 -5.20
N THR A 497 -19.12 36.21 -5.25
CA THR A 497 -17.77 35.79 -4.87
C THR A 497 -17.49 36.14 -3.42
N GLY A 498 -17.35 35.13 -2.55
CA GLY A 498 -16.68 35.32 -1.26
C GLY A 498 -15.21 35.72 -1.49
N PRO A 499 -14.68 36.77 -0.83
CA PRO A 499 -13.28 37.15 -0.95
C PRO A 499 -12.38 36.15 -0.23
N SER A 500 -11.34 35.66 -0.90
CA SER A 500 -10.25 34.96 -0.25
C SER A 500 -9.33 35.97 0.42
N THR A 501 -9.33 36.01 1.75
CA THR A 501 -8.37 36.82 2.51
C THR A 501 -7.16 35.96 2.82
N GLU A 502 -5.99 36.33 2.30
CA GLU A 502 -4.72 35.82 2.81
C GLU A 502 -4.45 36.52 4.15
N THR A 503 -4.14 35.75 5.20
CA THR A 503 -3.65 36.33 6.46
C THR A 503 -2.47 35.51 6.97
N THR A 504 -1.28 36.00 6.60
CA THR A 504 -0.10 36.18 7.47
C THR A 504 0.04 35.28 8.70
N VAL A 505 1.09 34.47 8.72
CA VAL A 505 1.64 33.91 9.96
C VAL A 505 2.10 35.06 10.86
N GLN A 506 1.44 35.24 12.01
CA GLN A 506 2.01 35.98 13.13
C GLN A 506 2.29 35.01 14.27
N GLN A 507 3.53 35.04 14.74
CA GLN A 507 3.89 34.46 16.02
C GLN A 507 3.35 35.38 17.12
N GLN A 508 2.76 34.79 18.16
CA GLN A 508 2.64 35.43 19.46
C GLN A 508 3.17 34.44 20.49
N GLU A 509 3.94 34.96 21.44
CA GLU A 509 4.57 34.18 22.51
C GLU A 509 3.53 33.81 23.58
N GLU A 510 3.68 32.64 24.20
CA GLU A 510 2.88 32.22 25.34
C GLU A 510 3.46 32.86 26.62
N GLU A 511 2.84 33.95 27.11
CA GLU A 511 3.04 34.43 28.48
C GLU A 511 1.95 33.88 29.43
N ASP A 512 2.35 33.64 30.68
CA ASP A 512 1.63 32.89 31.70
C ASP A 512 0.68 33.78 32.54
N VAL A 513 -0.61 33.42 32.57
CA VAL A 513 -1.57 33.77 33.64
C VAL A 513 -2.71 32.73 33.68
N PRO A 514 -3.36 32.51 34.84
CA PRO A 514 -3.50 31.13 35.33
C PRO A 514 -4.86 30.47 35.11
N ALA A 515 -4.86 29.13 35.21
CA ALA A 515 -6.06 28.31 35.20
C ALA A 515 -7.00 28.65 36.38
N SER A 516 -8.23 29.09 36.05
CA SER A 516 -9.35 29.07 36.99
C SER A 516 -10.08 27.72 36.89
N PRO A 517 -10.41 27.06 38.02
CA PRO A 517 -11.08 25.76 37.99
C PRO A 517 -12.54 25.89 37.51
N LEU A 518 -12.90 25.11 36.49
CA LEU A 518 -14.31 24.91 36.13
C LEU A 518 -14.95 23.94 37.15
N PRO A 519 -16.10 24.27 37.77
CA PRO A 519 -16.78 23.35 38.69
C PRO A 519 -17.35 22.13 37.98
N GLU A 520 -17.10 20.93 38.52
CA GLU A 520 -17.93 19.77 38.23
C GLU A 520 -19.27 19.88 38.98
N GLU A 521 -20.31 20.42 38.34
CA GLU A 521 -21.67 20.14 38.78
C GLU A 521 -22.11 18.75 38.29
N PRO A 522 -22.69 17.89 39.13
CA PRO A 522 -23.13 16.55 38.72
C PRO A 522 -24.41 16.63 37.88
N PRO A 523 -24.40 16.28 36.57
CA PRO A 523 -25.62 16.25 35.79
C PRO A 523 -26.55 15.15 36.29
N SER A 524 -27.86 15.44 36.34
CA SER A 524 -28.88 14.51 36.82
C SER A 524 -28.75 13.13 36.15
N GLN A 525 -28.44 12.11 36.95
CA GLN A 525 -27.86 10.84 36.48
C GLN A 525 -28.71 10.10 35.43
N ARG A 526 -30.04 10.32 35.43
CA ARG A 526 -30.97 9.72 34.47
C ARG A 526 -30.80 10.25 33.04
N SER A 527 -30.54 11.55 32.87
CA SER A 527 -30.37 12.17 31.55
C SER A 527 -29.06 11.76 30.88
N GLY A 528 -27.99 11.59 31.67
CA GLY A 528 -26.70 11.07 31.21
C GLY A 528 -26.74 9.59 30.80
N GLN A 529 -27.69 8.81 31.33
CA GLN A 529 -27.89 7.41 30.93
C GLN A 529 -28.67 7.31 29.62
N LEU A 530 -29.80 8.01 29.48
CA LEU A 530 -30.61 8.00 28.24
C LEU A 530 -29.81 8.50 27.02
N SER A 531 -29.03 9.56 27.17
CA SER A 531 -28.15 10.06 26.10
C SER A 531 -27.10 9.04 25.67
N ARG A 532 -26.49 8.29 26.61
CA ARG A 532 -25.58 7.16 26.31
C ARG A 532 -26.27 5.99 25.61
N LEU A 533 -27.56 5.76 25.83
CA LEU A 533 -28.29 4.72 25.08
C LEU A 533 -28.46 5.10 23.60
N PHE A 534 -28.65 6.39 23.29
CA PHE A 534 -28.87 6.88 21.92
C PHE A 534 -27.60 7.39 21.19
N THR A 535 -26.44 7.46 21.85
CA THR A 535 -25.15 7.71 21.18
C THR A 535 -24.20 6.53 21.32
N THR A 536 -23.77 5.97 20.19
CA THR A 536 -22.77 4.88 20.14
C THR A 536 -21.33 5.40 20.12
N MET A 537 -21.11 6.72 20.23
CA MET A 537 -19.78 7.32 20.19
C MET A 537 -19.00 7.03 21.49
N PRO A 538 -17.89 6.26 21.44
CA PRO A 538 -16.99 6.13 22.58
C PRO A 538 -16.15 7.41 22.75
N THR A 539 -15.51 7.54 23.92
CA THR A 539 -14.60 8.66 24.22
C THR A 539 -13.50 8.79 23.17
N ASN A 540 -13.15 10.02 22.76
CA ASN A 540 -12.17 10.29 21.69
C ASN A 540 -10.87 9.45 21.79
N ARG A 541 -10.34 9.26 23.00
CA ARG A 541 -9.15 8.42 23.28
C ARG A 541 -9.34 6.95 22.89
N VAL A 542 -10.45 6.36 23.32
CA VAL A 542 -10.86 4.99 22.96
C VAL A 542 -11.05 4.89 21.44
N LEU A 543 -11.70 5.90 20.83
CA LEU A 543 -11.91 5.94 19.38
C LEU A 543 -10.61 5.99 18.58
N THR A 544 -9.63 6.80 19.02
CA THR A 544 -8.29 6.86 18.39
C THR A 544 -7.49 5.58 18.59
N HIS A 545 -7.68 4.88 19.72
CA HIS A 545 -6.99 3.62 20.02
C HIS A 545 -7.57 2.45 19.21
N GLU A 546 -8.90 2.23 19.28
CA GLU A 546 -9.58 1.17 18.51
C GLU A 546 -9.31 1.32 17.01
N LEU A 547 -9.28 2.55 16.49
CA LEU A 547 -9.01 2.80 15.08
C LEU A 547 -7.52 2.60 14.70
N ALA A 548 -6.59 2.81 15.63
CA ALA A 548 -5.18 2.53 15.42
C ALA A 548 -4.90 1.02 15.41
N VAL A 549 -5.57 0.26 16.29
CA VAL A 549 -5.51 -1.21 16.33
C VAL A 549 -6.27 -1.81 15.14
N ASP A 550 -7.47 -1.31 14.84
CA ASP A 550 -8.32 -1.76 13.75
C ASP A 550 -8.76 -0.65 12.78
N LYS A 551 -8.11 -0.62 11.61
CA LYS A 551 -8.27 0.45 10.62
C LYS A 551 -9.66 0.48 9.96
N ASP A 552 -10.35 -0.66 10.02
CA ASP A 552 -11.72 -0.83 9.54
C ASP A 552 -12.76 -0.74 10.68
N PHE A 553 -12.36 -0.27 11.88
CA PHE A 553 -13.22 -0.11 13.05
C PHE A 553 -14.47 0.71 12.74
N LYS A 554 -15.61 0.21 13.21
CA LYS A 554 -16.94 0.81 13.07
C LYS A 554 -17.67 0.70 14.40
N LEU A 555 -18.50 1.70 14.65
CA LEU A 555 -19.50 1.67 15.71
C LEU A 555 -20.55 0.63 15.32
N GLU A 556 -20.52 -0.52 15.99
CA GLU A 556 -21.57 -1.54 15.87
C GLU A 556 -22.80 -1.15 16.73
N GLU A 557 -23.97 -1.69 16.38
CA GLU A 557 -25.12 -1.66 17.28
C GLU A 557 -24.93 -2.78 18.33
N ASP A 558 -24.44 -2.43 19.53
CA ASP A 558 -24.45 -3.32 20.69
C ASP A 558 -25.85 -3.94 20.84
N LYS A 559 -25.96 -5.26 20.73
CA LYS A 559 -27.28 -5.93 20.69
C LYS A 559 -28.12 -5.64 21.93
N ALA A 560 -27.50 -5.60 23.11
CA ALA A 560 -28.16 -5.22 24.36
C ALA A 560 -28.69 -3.76 24.33
N ASN A 561 -27.93 -2.82 23.75
CA ASN A 561 -28.38 -1.43 23.60
C ASN A 561 -29.46 -1.31 22.51
N SER A 562 -29.39 -2.10 21.43
CA SER A 562 -30.44 -2.16 20.41
C SER A 562 -31.74 -2.74 20.97
N GLU A 563 -31.68 -3.85 21.72
CA GLU A 563 -32.82 -4.46 22.40
C GLU A 563 -33.44 -3.51 23.44
N LEU A 564 -32.62 -2.72 24.14
CA LEU A 564 -33.08 -1.73 25.10
C LEU A 564 -33.67 -0.48 24.42
N ARG A 565 -33.11 -0.01 23.28
CA ARG A 565 -33.73 1.03 22.43
C ARG A 565 -35.10 0.58 21.93
N ASP A 566 -35.19 -0.65 21.42
CA ASP A 566 -36.44 -1.26 20.96
C ASP A 566 -37.50 -1.32 22.09
N GLN A 567 -37.09 -1.60 23.35
CA GLN A 567 -37.97 -1.54 24.53
C GLN A 567 -38.41 -0.11 24.87
N VAL A 568 -37.47 0.86 24.84
CA VAL A 568 -37.76 2.28 25.08
C VAL A 568 -38.70 2.84 24.01
N TYR A 569 -38.47 2.54 22.73
CA TYR A 569 -39.34 2.97 21.64
C TYR A 569 -40.73 2.33 21.70
N ARG A 570 -40.86 1.04 22.08
CA ARG A 570 -42.19 0.44 22.34
C ARG A 570 -42.93 1.16 23.46
N SER A 571 -42.25 1.42 24.59
CA SER A 571 -42.85 2.18 25.69
C SER A 571 -43.24 3.61 25.28
N ILE A 572 -42.47 4.28 24.42
CA ILE A 572 -42.83 5.57 23.82
C ILE A 572 -44.10 5.44 22.97
N CYS A 573 -44.22 4.40 22.14
CA CYS A 573 -45.41 4.13 21.32
C CYS A 573 -46.66 3.81 22.15
N ASP A 574 -46.54 3.03 23.24
CA ASP A 574 -47.64 2.74 24.16
C ASP A 574 -48.14 4.01 24.87
N ASN A 575 -47.20 4.83 25.37
CA ASN A 575 -47.50 6.14 25.98
C ASN A 575 -48.13 7.10 24.96
N MET A 576 -47.67 7.09 23.71
CA MET A 576 -48.25 7.87 22.61
C MET A 576 -49.68 7.41 22.32
N LYS A 577 -49.97 6.10 22.23
CA LYS A 577 -51.34 5.60 22.02
C LYS A 577 -52.28 6.09 23.13
N SER A 578 -51.89 5.93 24.39
CA SER A 578 -52.68 6.42 25.53
C SER A 578 -52.85 7.95 25.51
N ALA A 579 -51.83 8.71 25.12
CA ALA A 579 -51.95 10.16 24.99
C ALA A 579 -52.87 10.60 23.84
N PHE A 580 -53.00 9.83 22.76
CA PHE A 580 -54.00 10.07 21.72
C PHE A 580 -55.42 9.76 22.23
N GLU A 581 -55.61 8.68 22.99
CA GLU A 581 -56.88 8.35 23.66
C GLU A 581 -57.31 9.43 24.67
N ILE A 582 -56.36 10.11 25.32
CA ILE A 582 -56.56 11.24 26.25
C ILE A 582 -56.68 12.59 25.52
N GLY A 583 -56.48 12.64 24.20
CA GLY A 583 -56.58 13.87 23.39
C GLY A 583 -55.34 14.80 23.43
N GLN A 584 -54.21 14.34 23.97
CA GLN A 584 -52.94 15.08 24.06
C GLN A 584 -51.92 14.71 22.96
N GLY A 585 -52.34 13.91 21.96
CA GLY A 585 -51.47 13.39 20.89
C GLY A 585 -50.64 14.44 20.13
N ALA A 586 -51.13 15.68 20.02
CA ALA A 586 -50.43 16.79 19.36
C ALA A 586 -49.01 17.04 19.92
N VAL A 587 -48.81 16.91 21.24
CA VAL A 587 -47.50 17.12 21.89
C VAL A 587 -46.51 16.04 21.48
N TRP A 588 -46.97 14.79 21.34
CA TRP A 588 -46.16 13.67 20.87
C TRP A 588 -45.80 13.81 19.38
N THR A 589 -46.73 14.22 18.53
CA THR A 589 -46.45 14.46 17.10
C THR A 589 -45.39 15.54 16.90
N VAL A 590 -45.44 16.65 17.64
CA VAL A 590 -44.40 17.70 17.60
C VAL A 590 -43.06 17.17 18.11
N SER A 591 -43.05 16.44 19.23
CA SER A 591 -41.81 15.88 19.82
C SER A 591 -41.14 14.84 18.90
N ALA A 592 -41.93 14.03 18.21
CA ALA A 592 -41.44 13.05 17.24
C ALA A 592 -40.90 13.74 15.97
N ALA A 593 -41.58 14.79 15.48
CA ALA A 593 -41.10 15.60 14.37
C ALA A 593 -39.79 16.33 14.71
N GLU A 594 -39.65 16.84 15.94
CA GLU A 594 -38.42 17.46 16.44
C GLU A 594 -37.25 16.46 16.47
N ASN A 595 -37.44 15.27 17.04
CA ASN A 595 -36.39 14.25 17.10
C ASN A 595 -35.94 13.78 15.70
N LEU A 596 -36.89 13.61 14.77
CA LEU A 596 -36.59 13.28 13.38
C LEU A 596 -35.89 14.44 12.64
N ARG A 597 -36.34 15.69 12.84
CA ARG A 597 -35.71 16.89 12.29
C ARG A 597 -34.26 17.03 12.75
N GLU A 598 -34.00 16.92 14.05
CA GLU A 598 -32.66 17.03 14.62
C GLU A 598 -31.71 15.99 14.02
N LYS A 599 -32.11 14.70 14.06
CA LYS A 599 -31.30 13.59 13.52
C LYS A 599 -31.04 13.74 12.02
N LEU A 600 -32.05 14.10 11.21
CA LEU A 600 -31.88 14.30 9.77
C LEU A 600 -31.00 15.52 9.44
N LEU A 601 -31.17 16.65 10.13
CA LEU A 601 -30.36 17.84 9.90
C LEU A 601 -28.91 17.65 10.38
N ARG A 602 -28.67 16.87 11.45
CA ARG A 602 -27.32 16.53 11.94
C ARG A 602 -26.49 15.76 10.90
N MET A 603 -27.13 14.98 10.03
CA MET A 603 -26.47 14.25 8.93
C MET A 603 -26.15 15.13 7.71
N LEU A 604 -26.64 16.37 7.67
CA LEU A 604 -26.60 17.25 6.51
C LEU A 604 -25.78 18.52 6.78
N LYS A 605 -24.95 18.91 5.82
CA LYS A 605 -24.24 20.19 5.90
C LYS A 605 -25.22 21.37 5.71
N PRO A 606 -25.22 22.39 6.59
CA PRO A 606 -26.01 23.60 6.40
C PRO A 606 -25.77 24.23 5.02
N GLY A 607 -26.84 24.73 4.39
CA GLY A 607 -26.80 25.30 3.04
C GLY A 607 -26.91 24.28 1.89
N ASN A 608 -27.01 22.97 2.17
CA ASN A 608 -27.44 22.00 1.17
C ASN A 608 -28.95 22.18 0.87
N SER A 609 -29.38 22.04 -0.39
CA SER A 609 -30.81 22.15 -0.74
C SER A 609 -31.69 21.11 -0.02
N MET A 610 -31.13 19.94 0.34
CA MET A 610 -31.81 18.94 1.18
C MET A 610 -31.92 19.38 2.65
N TYR A 611 -30.94 20.12 3.18
CA TYR A 611 -30.99 20.67 4.54
C TYR A 611 -32.13 21.68 4.67
N ASN A 612 -32.21 22.61 3.70
CA ASN A 612 -33.27 23.61 3.63
C ASN A 612 -34.64 22.91 3.47
N LEU A 613 -34.81 22.02 2.48
CA LEU A 613 -36.08 21.30 2.27
C LEU A 613 -36.60 20.60 3.53
N ILE A 614 -35.71 19.97 4.31
CA ILE A 614 -36.08 19.29 5.56
C ILE A 614 -36.43 20.31 6.65
N SER A 615 -35.68 21.40 6.80
CA SER A 615 -36.00 22.45 7.78
C SER A 615 -37.28 23.23 7.43
N ASP A 616 -37.55 23.45 6.15
CA ASP A 616 -38.71 24.21 5.65
C ASP A 616 -40.02 23.39 5.75
N THR A 617 -39.92 22.05 5.64
CA THR A 617 -41.08 21.14 5.70
C THR A 617 -41.32 20.59 7.11
N LEU A 618 -40.25 20.37 7.90
CA LEU A 618 -40.34 19.98 9.32
C LEU A 618 -40.21 21.20 10.24
N ASP A 619 -40.97 22.26 9.94
CA ASP A 619 -41.07 23.42 10.81
C ASP A 619 -41.98 23.11 12.02
N LEU A 620 -41.39 23.13 13.21
CA LEU A 620 -42.04 22.77 14.46
C LEU A 620 -43.19 23.72 14.81
N GLU A 621 -43.11 24.99 14.43
CA GLU A 621 -44.18 25.96 14.71
C GLU A 621 -45.40 25.67 13.83
N GLN A 622 -45.19 25.42 12.53
CA GLN A 622 -46.25 25.03 11.60
C GLN A 622 -46.87 23.68 11.97
N ILE A 623 -46.08 22.68 12.37
CA ILE A 623 -46.60 21.38 12.82
C ILE A 623 -47.43 21.56 14.09
N ALA A 624 -46.95 22.32 15.08
CA ALA A 624 -47.72 22.58 16.31
C ALA A 624 -49.06 23.27 16.02
N GLN A 625 -49.08 24.28 15.14
CA GLN A 625 -50.31 24.96 14.72
C GLN A 625 -51.27 24.02 13.97
N GLN A 626 -50.77 23.19 13.04
CA GLN A 626 -51.57 22.22 12.30
C GLN A 626 -52.14 21.10 13.19
N CYS A 627 -51.39 20.65 14.19
CA CYS A 627 -51.86 19.67 15.17
C CYS A 627 -52.91 20.28 16.12
N GLN A 628 -52.73 21.52 16.59
CA GLN A 628 -53.74 22.22 17.40
C GLN A 628 -55.04 22.49 16.63
N ALA A 629 -54.95 22.75 15.32
CA ALA A 629 -56.12 22.91 14.45
C ALA A 629 -56.77 21.58 14.03
N GLY A 630 -56.13 20.43 14.27
CA GLY A 630 -56.60 19.11 13.82
C GLY A 630 -56.47 18.86 12.31
N ILE A 631 -55.61 19.61 11.61
CA ILE A 631 -55.47 19.61 10.14
C ILE A 631 -54.22 18.82 9.68
N PHE A 632 -53.30 18.48 10.59
CA PHE A 632 -52.05 17.78 10.26
C PHE A 632 -52.26 16.41 9.59
N SER A 633 -51.64 16.20 8.42
CA SER A 633 -51.76 14.98 7.62
C SER A 633 -50.58 14.03 7.86
N TYR A 634 -50.84 12.96 8.61
CA TYR A 634 -49.86 11.89 8.87
C TYR A 634 -49.42 11.17 7.58
N ASP A 635 -50.35 10.90 6.65
CA ASP A 635 -49.99 10.32 5.34
C ASP A 635 -49.12 11.25 4.50
N GLY A 636 -49.39 12.57 4.51
CA GLY A 636 -48.54 13.56 3.86
C GLY A 636 -47.12 13.54 4.40
N PHE A 637 -46.98 13.46 5.73
CA PHE A 637 -45.70 13.32 6.41
C PHE A 637 -44.97 12.00 6.05
N PHE A 638 -45.63 10.85 6.11
CA PHE A 638 -45.00 9.57 5.77
C PHE A 638 -44.61 9.49 4.29
N ASN A 639 -45.42 10.03 3.37
CA ASN A 639 -45.07 10.13 1.96
C ASN A 639 -43.84 11.03 1.71
N PHE A 640 -43.73 12.15 2.44
CA PHE A 640 -42.55 13.02 2.40
C PHE A 640 -41.29 12.31 2.90
N MET A 641 -41.37 11.60 4.04
CA MET A 641 -40.24 10.85 4.60
C MET A 641 -39.79 9.70 3.68
N ALA A 642 -40.73 8.91 3.14
CA ALA A 642 -40.46 7.89 2.12
C ALA A 642 -39.86 8.48 0.83
N GLY A 643 -40.19 9.73 0.50
CA GLY A 643 -39.57 10.48 -0.59
C GLY A 643 -38.18 11.04 -0.30
N ILE A 644 -37.70 10.99 0.95
CA ILE A 644 -36.42 11.56 1.40
C ILE A 644 -35.41 10.49 1.84
N LEU A 645 -35.84 9.46 2.59
CA LEU A 645 -34.93 8.41 3.09
C LEU A 645 -34.05 7.83 1.96
N PRO A 646 -34.57 7.40 0.79
CA PRO A 646 -33.73 6.86 -0.31
C PRO A 646 -32.69 7.83 -0.91
N LYS A 647 -32.69 9.12 -0.52
CA LYS A 647 -31.72 10.14 -0.96
C LYS A 647 -30.62 10.41 0.08
N LEU A 648 -30.78 9.90 1.30
CA LEU A 648 -29.86 10.09 2.43
C LEU A 648 -29.09 8.81 2.81
N CYS A 649 -29.56 7.65 2.33
CA CYS A 649 -29.02 6.34 2.69
C CYS A 649 -27.75 5.97 1.91
N ALA A 650 -26.96 5.06 2.47
CA ALA A 650 -25.85 4.43 1.77
C ALA A 650 -26.34 3.23 0.92
N PRO A 651 -25.75 2.94 -0.26
CA PRO A 651 -26.28 1.96 -1.22
C PRO A 651 -26.49 0.52 -0.72
N TYR A 652 -25.92 0.14 0.44
CA TYR A 652 -26.15 -1.19 1.03
C TYR A 652 -27.47 -1.28 1.81
N ARG A 653 -28.11 -0.15 2.17
CA ARG A 653 -29.43 -0.13 2.81
C ARG A 653 -30.59 0.11 1.85
N ASP A 654 -30.34 0.32 0.56
CA ASP A 654 -31.39 0.64 -0.42
C ASP A 654 -32.54 -0.39 -0.41
N GLU A 655 -32.26 -1.68 -0.16
CA GLU A 655 -33.28 -2.72 -0.02
C GLU A 655 -34.07 -2.69 1.31
N GLU A 656 -33.47 -2.21 2.40
CA GLU A 656 -34.16 -2.00 3.68
C GLU A 656 -35.04 -0.75 3.62
N VAL A 657 -34.48 0.32 3.07
CA VAL A 657 -35.09 1.64 2.95
C VAL A 657 -36.21 1.65 1.92
N LYS A 658 -36.07 0.89 0.81
CA LYS A 658 -37.16 0.70 -0.15
C LYS A 658 -38.34 -0.05 0.47
N ARG A 659 -38.09 -1.14 1.22
CA ARG A 659 -39.16 -1.86 1.93
C ARG A 659 -39.87 -0.94 2.92
N LEU A 660 -39.13 -0.19 3.74
CA LEU A 660 -39.74 0.79 4.65
C LEU A 660 -40.51 1.88 3.91
N SER A 661 -40.01 2.36 2.76
CA SER A 661 -40.71 3.36 1.94
C SER A 661 -42.03 2.81 1.39
N GLU A 662 -42.05 1.53 1.00
CA GLU A 662 -43.25 0.82 0.54
C GLU A 662 -44.23 0.53 1.71
N GLU A 663 -43.75 0.23 2.91
CA GLU A 663 -44.56 0.11 4.14
C GLU A 663 -45.16 1.47 4.57
N LEU A 664 -44.39 2.56 4.49
CA LEU A 664 -44.84 3.91 4.85
C LEU A 664 -45.89 4.42 3.87
N GLN A 665 -45.71 4.21 2.57
CA GLN A 665 -46.64 4.65 1.50
C GLN A 665 -47.86 3.73 1.36
N GLY A 666 -47.72 2.44 1.69
CA GLY A 666 -48.80 1.46 1.54
C GLY A 666 -49.83 1.49 2.68
N SER A 667 -51.06 1.08 2.37
CA SER A 667 -52.08 0.68 3.36
C SER A 667 -51.97 -0.83 3.69
N ALA A 668 -50.74 -1.36 3.69
CA ALA A 668 -50.52 -2.78 3.94
C ALA A 668 -50.77 -3.09 5.42
N ALA A 669 -51.52 -4.17 5.70
CA ALA A 669 -51.71 -4.65 7.06
C ALA A 669 -50.36 -5.08 7.64
N ILE A 670 -49.91 -4.43 8.70
CA ILE A 670 -48.65 -4.77 9.37
C ILE A 670 -48.90 -5.99 10.25
N GLU A 671 -48.22 -7.10 9.95
CA GLU A 671 -48.45 -8.39 10.61
C GLU A 671 -48.31 -8.27 12.14
N GLY A 672 -49.41 -8.55 12.86
CA GLY A 672 -49.47 -8.53 14.32
C GLY A 672 -50.02 -7.24 14.95
N VAL A 673 -50.33 -6.20 14.16
CA VAL A 673 -50.94 -4.95 14.66
C VAL A 673 -52.47 -5.03 14.54
N GLY A 674 -53.19 -4.44 15.51
CA GLY A 674 -54.66 -4.34 15.48
C GLY A 674 -55.18 -3.41 14.38
N GLU A 675 -56.43 -3.59 13.98
CA GLU A 675 -57.06 -2.89 12.84
C GLU A 675 -57.27 -1.37 13.05
N ASP A 676 -56.95 -0.82 14.24
CA ASP A 676 -57.06 0.63 14.49
C ASP A 676 -56.06 1.43 13.62
N GLU A 677 -56.55 2.43 12.89
CA GLU A 677 -55.73 3.37 12.12
C GLU A 677 -54.64 4.05 12.98
N LEU A 678 -54.97 4.35 14.25
CA LEU A 678 -54.03 4.88 15.25
C LEU A 678 -52.86 3.93 15.53
N SER A 679 -53.13 2.63 15.67
CA SER A 679 -52.11 1.60 15.92
C SER A 679 -51.17 1.46 14.73
N ILE A 680 -51.71 1.51 13.51
CA ILE A 680 -50.94 1.46 12.26
C ILE A 680 -50.05 2.71 12.10
N MET A 681 -50.57 3.90 12.44
CA MET A 681 -49.79 5.15 12.40
C MET A 681 -48.60 5.13 13.37
N ILE A 682 -48.82 4.64 14.60
CA ILE A 682 -47.78 4.57 15.63
C ILE A 682 -46.69 3.55 15.27
N GLU A 683 -47.04 2.39 14.70
CA GLU A 683 -46.06 1.40 14.21
C GLU A 683 -45.26 1.94 13.01
N LYS A 684 -45.89 2.67 12.08
CA LYS A 684 -45.17 3.38 11.00
C LYS A 684 -44.14 4.38 11.56
N LEU A 685 -44.48 5.09 12.63
CA LEU A 685 -43.57 6.01 13.31
C LEU A 685 -42.43 5.28 14.05
N PHE A 686 -42.72 4.15 14.72
CA PHE A 686 -41.70 3.29 15.36
C PHE A 686 -40.63 2.86 14.36
N ARG A 687 -41.06 2.31 13.20
CA ARG A 687 -40.14 1.86 12.13
C ARG A 687 -39.34 3.01 11.53
N LEU A 688 -39.95 4.18 11.36
CA LEU A 688 -39.31 5.39 10.88
C LEU A 688 -38.20 5.89 11.83
N LEU A 689 -38.48 5.96 13.14
CA LEU A 689 -37.50 6.33 14.17
C LEU A 689 -36.32 5.36 14.19
N ARG A 690 -36.60 4.04 14.18
CA ARG A 690 -35.59 2.97 14.16
C ARG A 690 -34.67 3.06 12.94
N MET A 691 -35.22 3.34 11.75
CA MET A 691 -34.41 3.56 10.54
C MET A 691 -33.53 4.81 10.65
N VAL A 692 -34.07 5.92 11.15
CA VAL A 692 -33.28 7.17 11.30
C VAL A 692 -32.15 7.03 12.32
N ASP A 693 -32.33 6.20 13.36
CA ASP A 693 -31.23 5.82 14.27
C ASP A 693 -30.12 5.05 13.55
N SER A 694 -30.44 3.99 12.81
CA SER A 694 -29.44 3.23 12.04
C SER A 694 -28.75 4.11 10.97
N LEU A 695 -29.45 5.07 10.36
CA LEU A 695 -28.84 6.05 9.45
C LEU A 695 -27.92 7.04 10.18
N SER A 696 -28.25 7.44 11.41
CA SER A 696 -27.36 8.29 12.22
C SER A 696 -26.06 7.57 12.59
N LEU A 697 -26.12 6.25 12.77
CA LEU A 697 -24.96 5.38 12.98
C LEU A 697 -24.16 5.16 11.69
N ASP A 698 -24.81 4.93 10.55
CA ASP A 698 -24.16 4.89 9.23
C ASP A 698 -23.41 6.20 8.94
N TYR A 699 -24.03 7.35 9.21
CA TYR A 699 -23.41 8.67 9.05
C TYR A 699 -22.22 8.87 10.00
N SER A 700 -22.35 8.44 11.26
CA SER A 700 -21.25 8.50 12.23
C SER A 700 -20.06 7.63 11.79
N ASN A 701 -20.33 6.43 11.27
CA ASN A 701 -19.31 5.55 10.67
C ASN A 701 -18.69 6.13 9.39
N PHE A 702 -19.47 6.81 8.54
CA PHE A 702 -18.95 7.53 7.37
C PHE A 702 -18.04 8.70 7.78
N MET A 703 -18.44 9.50 8.78
CA MET A 703 -17.62 10.59 9.31
C MET A 703 -16.33 10.08 9.96
N LEU A 704 -16.39 8.97 10.71
CA LEU A 704 -15.23 8.27 11.25
C LEU A 704 -14.28 7.82 10.13
N MET A 705 -14.79 7.13 9.10
CA MET A 705 -14.00 6.67 7.96
C MET A 705 -13.29 7.82 7.22
N ASN A 706 -13.93 8.99 7.11
CA ASN A 706 -13.31 10.19 6.52
C ASN A 706 -12.23 10.81 7.41
N ALA A 707 -12.41 10.81 8.73
CA ALA A 707 -11.43 11.30 9.70
C ALA A 707 -10.25 10.34 9.92
N ALA A 708 -10.47 9.05 9.67
CA ALA A 708 -9.60 7.97 10.09
C ALA A 708 -8.11 8.09 9.69
N PRO A 709 -7.75 8.50 8.46
CA PRO A 709 -6.34 8.64 8.07
C PRO A 709 -5.56 9.66 8.91
N THR A 710 -6.24 10.69 9.44
CA THR A 710 -5.64 11.69 10.32
C THR A 710 -5.53 11.14 11.74
N LEU A 711 -6.61 10.55 12.26
CA LEU A 711 -6.66 9.97 13.61
C LEU A 711 -5.63 8.85 13.79
N ILE A 712 -5.46 7.95 12.82
CA ILE A 712 -4.46 6.87 12.84
C ILE A 712 -3.03 7.41 12.81
N ARG A 713 -2.78 8.56 12.17
CA ARG A 713 -1.45 9.19 12.11
C ARG A 713 -1.07 9.84 13.44
N GLU A 714 -2.03 10.36 14.18
CA GLU A 714 -1.81 11.15 15.38
C GLU A 714 -2.09 10.38 16.69
N SER A 715 -2.70 9.19 16.62
CA SER A 715 -3.11 8.36 17.76
C SER A 715 -2.01 8.12 18.78
N ALA A 716 -0.82 7.67 18.37
CA ALA A 716 0.30 7.40 19.30
C ALA A 716 0.75 8.67 20.05
N GLY A 717 0.77 9.83 19.36
CA GLY A 717 1.10 11.11 19.98
C GLY A 717 -0.04 11.69 20.83
N TYR A 718 -1.29 11.37 20.51
CA TYR A 718 -2.46 11.73 21.31
C TYR A 718 -2.49 10.93 22.62
N GLU A 719 -2.37 9.61 22.51
CA GLU A 719 -2.33 8.68 23.65
C GLU A 719 -1.15 9.01 24.58
N LYS A 720 0.07 9.19 24.05
CA LYS A 720 1.24 9.57 24.84
C LYS A 720 1.01 10.83 25.69
N ARG A 721 0.35 11.87 25.15
CA ARG A 721 0.06 13.09 25.92
C ARG A 721 -0.97 12.84 27.02
N HIS A 722 -2.06 12.12 26.72
CA HIS A 722 -3.08 11.83 27.72
C HIS A 722 -2.59 10.88 28.82
N PHE A 723 -1.79 9.87 28.46
CA PHE A 723 -1.16 8.97 29.43
C PHE A 723 -0.16 9.72 30.34
N ALA A 724 0.63 10.65 29.80
CA ALA A 724 1.48 11.53 30.60
C ALA A 724 0.65 12.40 31.57
N MET A 725 -0.41 13.06 31.09
CA MET A 725 -1.29 13.88 31.93
C MET A 725 -1.99 13.09 33.05
N ASP A 726 -2.41 11.85 32.80
CA ASP A 726 -3.05 11.00 33.81
C ASP A 726 -2.04 10.40 34.83
N LEU A 727 -0.77 10.25 34.44
CA LEU A 727 0.34 9.91 35.34
C LEU A 727 0.74 11.11 36.20
N GLU A 728 0.88 12.30 35.61
CA GLU A 728 1.19 13.57 36.30
C GLU A 728 0.10 13.98 37.29
N SER A 729 -1.17 13.72 36.97
CA SER A 729 -2.31 13.95 37.87
C SER A 729 -2.60 12.78 38.83
N GLY A 730 -1.74 11.76 38.88
CA GLY A 730 -1.82 10.66 39.84
C GLY A 730 -3.02 9.72 39.68
N LYS A 731 -3.76 9.78 38.57
CA LYS A 731 -4.89 8.88 38.29
C LYS A 731 -4.43 7.48 37.88
N ILE A 732 -3.21 7.40 37.34
CA ILE A 732 -2.59 6.18 36.81
C ILE A 732 -1.22 6.03 37.46
N SER A 733 -0.93 4.82 37.96
CA SER A 733 0.42 4.43 38.42
C SER A 733 1.13 3.59 37.35
N LEU A 734 2.38 3.19 37.58
CA LEU A 734 3.11 2.27 36.70
C LEU A 734 3.46 0.94 37.39
N GLU A 735 2.77 0.61 38.49
CA GLU A 735 3.12 -0.54 39.32
C GLU A 735 2.77 -1.87 38.64
N ARG A 736 1.58 -2.00 38.02
CA ARG A 736 1.22 -3.22 37.27
C ARG A 736 2.06 -3.35 36.01
N THR A 737 2.35 -2.23 35.34
CA THR A 737 3.23 -2.19 34.15
C THR A 737 4.66 -2.63 34.48
N ARG A 738 5.18 -2.25 35.66
CA ARG A 738 6.48 -2.72 36.15
C ARG A 738 6.47 -4.21 36.50
N ALA A 739 5.43 -4.70 37.17
CA ALA A 739 5.28 -6.13 37.48
C ALA A 739 5.19 -6.98 36.20
N PHE A 740 4.32 -6.58 35.26
CA PHE A 740 4.17 -7.16 33.93
C PHE A 740 5.49 -7.30 33.16
N TRP A 741 6.34 -6.28 33.21
CA TRP A 741 7.68 -6.35 32.62
C TRP A 741 8.60 -7.30 33.37
N SER A 742 8.70 -7.14 34.70
CA SER A 742 9.61 -7.90 35.58
C SER A 742 9.33 -9.41 35.55
N ASP A 743 8.07 -9.82 35.56
CA ASP A 743 7.67 -11.23 35.50
C ASP A 743 8.01 -11.86 34.14
N ALA A 744 7.88 -11.09 33.05
CA ALA A 744 8.26 -11.57 31.73
C ALA A 744 9.79 -11.60 31.53
N GLU A 745 10.54 -10.61 32.02
CA GLU A 745 11.99 -10.57 31.96
C GLU A 745 12.60 -11.69 32.81
N SER A 746 12.21 -11.84 34.08
CA SER A 746 12.73 -12.89 34.97
C SER A 746 12.49 -14.30 34.42
N LEU A 747 11.31 -14.58 33.86
CA LEU A 747 11.01 -15.87 33.21
C LEU A 747 11.80 -16.11 31.92
N LEU A 748 12.21 -15.07 31.19
CA LEU A 748 13.05 -15.22 30.00
C LEU A 748 14.53 -15.31 30.34
N VAL A 749 15.01 -14.58 31.35
CA VAL A 749 16.37 -14.70 31.87
C VAL A 749 16.58 -16.09 32.45
N ALA A 750 15.66 -16.60 33.28
CA ALA A 750 15.77 -17.96 33.83
C ALA A 750 15.77 -19.06 32.75
N GLU A 751 15.03 -18.89 31.65
CA GLU A 751 15.05 -19.83 30.52
C GLU A 751 16.28 -19.64 29.59
N ALA A 752 16.94 -18.48 29.61
CA ALA A 752 18.23 -18.26 28.97
C ALA A 752 19.38 -18.88 29.80
N ASP A 753 19.41 -18.63 31.11
CA ASP A 753 20.35 -19.25 32.06
C ASP A 753 20.24 -20.80 32.02
N ARG A 754 19.02 -21.34 31.85
CA ARG A 754 18.79 -22.79 31.67
C ARG A 754 19.31 -23.37 30.34
N ARG A 755 19.65 -22.52 29.36
CA ARG A 755 20.24 -22.90 28.06
C ARG A 755 21.75 -22.69 28.02
N ASP A 756 22.29 -21.84 28.89
CA ASP A 756 23.73 -21.60 29.07
C ASP A 756 24.21 -22.09 30.46
N PRO A 757 24.27 -23.41 30.68
CA PRO A 757 24.75 -23.99 31.94
C PRO A 757 26.25 -23.77 32.18
N GLU A 758 26.99 -23.25 31.20
CA GLU A 758 28.40 -22.86 31.34
C GLU A 758 28.57 -21.38 31.75
N GLY A 759 27.48 -20.60 31.77
CA GLY A 759 27.46 -19.21 32.27
C GLY A 759 28.23 -18.22 31.40
N ILE A 760 28.40 -18.50 30.10
CA ILE A 760 29.18 -17.72 29.13
C ILE A 760 28.53 -16.35 28.84
N ARG A 761 27.21 -16.23 29.03
CA ARG A 761 26.39 -15.00 28.98
C ARG A 761 26.60 -14.19 27.69
N ARG A 762 26.41 -14.86 26.55
CA ARG A 762 26.53 -14.23 25.23
C ARG A 762 25.44 -13.17 25.03
N PRO A 763 25.76 -11.99 24.45
CA PRO A 763 24.75 -10.95 24.19
C PRO A 763 23.58 -11.40 23.31
N GLU A 764 23.80 -12.38 22.41
CA GLU A 764 22.78 -12.93 21.50
C GLU A 764 21.71 -13.76 22.22
N ASP A 765 22.06 -14.39 23.35
CA ASP A 765 21.16 -15.23 24.15
C ASP A 765 20.30 -14.40 25.12
N ARG A 766 20.64 -13.13 25.38
CA ARG A 766 19.84 -12.25 26.24
C ARG A 766 18.50 -11.90 25.55
N PRO A 767 17.35 -11.99 26.25
CA PRO A 767 16.07 -11.58 25.69
C PRO A 767 16.04 -10.09 25.37
N SER A 768 15.83 -9.75 24.09
CA SER A 768 15.53 -8.38 23.66
C SER A 768 14.23 -7.88 24.28
N ALA A 769 14.16 -6.58 24.61
CA ALA A 769 12.93 -5.86 25.01
C ALA A 769 11.69 -6.24 24.15
N SER A 770 11.88 -6.34 22.83
CA SER A 770 10.85 -6.75 21.87
C SER A 770 10.29 -8.16 22.13
N LYS A 771 11.11 -9.09 22.65
CA LYS A 771 10.74 -10.46 23.05
C LYS A 771 10.17 -10.50 24.47
N ILE A 772 10.68 -9.68 25.39
CA ILE A 772 10.14 -9.54 26.77
C ILE A 772 8.68 -9.09 26.70
N TYR A 773 8.42 -7.96 26.03
CA TYR A 773 7.07 -7.46 25.81
C TYR A 773 6.17 -8.50 25.13
N ALA A 774 6.64 -9.16 24.06
CA ALA A 774 5.84 -10.15 23.33
C ALA A 774 5.43 -11.35 24.22
N LYS A 775 6.27 -11.75 25.17
CA LYS A 775 5.90 -12.76 26.17
C LYS A 775 4.93 -12.18 27.20
N ALA A 776 5.21 -11.00 27.76
CA ALA A 776 4.36 -10.34 28.75
C ALA A 776 2.90 -10.20 28.27
N LEU A 777 2.72 -9.64 27.06
CA LEU A 777 1.40 -9.48 26.44
C LEU A 777 0.66 -10.81 26.26
N VAL A 778 1.36 -11.88 25.85
CA VAL A 778 0.74 -13.21 25.69
C VAL A 778 0.52 -13.90 27.04
N ASP A 779 1.29 -13.57 28.08
CA ASP A 779 1.03 -14.04 29.44
C ASP A 779 -0.26 -13.47 30.01
N VAL A 780 -0.53 -12.18 29.78
CA VAL A 780 -1.80 -11.53 30.17
C VAL A 780 -2.96 -11.95 29.25
N ALA A 781 -2.78 -11.99 27.93
CA ALA A 781 -3.85 -12.32 26.98
C ALA A 781 -4.23 -13.81 26.96
N ILE A 782 -3.27 -14.71 27.27
CA ILE A 782 -3.48 -16.17 27.28
C ILE A 782 -3.13 -16.71 28.67
N SER A 783 -4.05 -16.46 29.61
CA SER A 783 -4.10 -17.07 30.94
C SER A 783 -5.43 -17.84 31.11
N PRO A 784 -5.45 -18.98 31.84
CA PRO A 784 -6.70 -19.65 32.18
C PRO A 784 -7.50 -18.92 33.28
N SER A 785 -6.92 -17.96 34.01
CA SER A 785 -7.62 -17.19 35.04
C SER A 785 -8.62 -16.20 34.43
N ARG A 786 -9.70 -15.88 35.15
CA ARG A 786 -10.46 -14.64 34.88
C ARG A 786 -9.51 -13.45 35.00
N LEU A 787 -9.67 -12.47 34.12
CA LEU A 787 -8.92 -11.22 34.17
C LEU A 787 -9.56 -10.35 35.28
N SER A 788 -8.80 -10.02 36.32
CA SER A 788 -9.11 -8.91 37.22
C SER A 788 -8.69 -7.59 36.56
N GLU A 789 -9.30 -6.47 36.92
CA GLU A 789 -8.78 -5.15 36.52
C GLU A 789 -7.36 -4.93 37.09
N GLU A 790 -7.07 -5.53 38.24
CA GLU A 790 -5.74 -5.57 38.88
C GLU A 790 -4.69 -6.36 38.05
N ASP A 791 -5.11 -7.31 37.19
CA ASP A 791 -4.20 -8.08 36.31
C ASP A 791 -3.75 -7.27 35.08
N VAL A 792 -4.41 -6.14 34.78
CA VAL A 792 -4.20 -5.38 33.53
C VAL A 792 -3.12 -4.31 33.73
N PRO A 793 -2.03 -4.31 32.93
CA PRO A 793 -1.07 -3.22 32.91
C PRO A 793 -1.72 -1.90 32.53
N GLU A 794 -1.31 -0.78 33.13
CA GLU A 794 -1.95 0.51 32.94
C GLU A 794 -1.94 0.99 31.48
N THR A 795 -0.89 0.67 30.73
CA THR A 795 -0.76 0.93 29.28
C THR A 795 -1.80 0.18 28.44
N LEU A 796 -2.25 -0.99 28.89
CA LEU A 796 -3.20 -1.86 28.20
C LEU A 796 -4.64 -1.72 28.72
N ALA A 797 -4.93 -0.72 29.55
CA ALA A 797 -6.25 -0.52 30.15
C ALA A 797 -7.38 -0.40 29.09
N LEU A 798 -7.09 0.23 27.94
CA LEU A 798 -8.04 0.37 26.82
C LEU A 798 -8.37 -0.99 26.15
N ASP A 799 -7.44 -1.95 26.17
CA ASP A 799 -7.60 -3.27 25.55
C ASP A 799 -8.26 -4.33 26.45
N THR A 800 -8.70 -3.97 27.67
CA THR A 800 -9.29 -4.90 28.66
C THR A 800 -10.37 -5.80 28.07
N ALA A 801 -11.32 -5.25 27.29
CA ALA A 801 -12.37 -6.02 26.63
C ALA A 801 -11.81 -7.02 25.59
N ARG A 802 -10.74 -6.65 24.87
CA ARG A 802 -10.05 -7.50 23.90
C ARG A 802 -9.28 -8.62 24.61
N LEU A 803 -8.63 -8.33 25.74
CA LEU A 803 -7.96 -9.31 26.59
C LEU A 803 -8.94 -10.36 27.16
N HIS A 804 -10.11 -9.93 27.65
CA HIS A 804 -11.19 -10.86 28.04
C HIS A 804 -11.60 -11.78 26.89
N ARG A 805 -11.78 -11.22 25.68
CA ARG A 805 -12.11 -11.98 24.48
C ARG A 805 -11.02 -13.00 24.12
N PHE A 806 -9.74 -12.62 24.14
CA PHE A 806 -8.63 -13.54 23.87
C PHE A 806 -8.54 -14.69 24.89
N ARG A 807 -8.76 -14.43 26.19
CA ARG A 807 -8.81 -15.49 27.21
C ARG A 807 -9.98 -16.44 26.95
N ALA A 808 -11.17 -15.93 26.64
CA ALA A 808 -12.35 -16.73 26.32
C ALA A 808 -12.15 -17.58 25.04
N GLU A 809 -11.65 -17.00 23.95
CA GLU A 809 -11.35 -17.72 22.71
C GLU A 809 -10.24 -18.77 22.93
N SER A 810 -9.18 -18.46 23.68
CA SER A 810 -8.09 -19.41 23.97
C SER A 810 -8.55 -20.61 24.83
N LEU A 811 -9.36 -20.38 25.86
CA LEU A 811 -9.98 -21.43 26.66
C LEU A 811 -10.86 -22.35 25.79
N ARG A 812 -11.64 -21.75 24.90
CA ARG A 812 -12.57 -22.43 23.98
C ARG A 812 -11.83 -23.29 22.95
N ILE A 813 -10.72 -22.80 22.38
CA ILE A 813 -9.80 -23.59 21.55
C ILE A 813 -9.26 -24.79 22.34
N ALA A 814 -8.80 -24.57 23.58
CA ALA A 814 -8.24 -25.64 24.41
C ALA A 814 -9.29 -26.70 24.79
N VAL A 815 -10.53 -26.30 25.13
CA VAL A 815 -11.62 -27.24 25.46
C VAL A 815 -12.04 -28.07 24.25
N ILE A 816 -12.29 -27.46 23.09
CA ILE A 816 -12.68 -28.21 21.88
C ILE A 816 -11.50 -29.07 21.38
N GLY A 817 -10.27 -28.56 21.47
CA GLY A 817 -9.06 -29.34 21.21
C GLY A 817 -8.92 -30.56 22.13
N ALA A 818 -9.23 -30.42 23.42
CA ALA A 818 -9.22 -31.53 24.37
C ALA A 818 -10.30 -32.58 24.03
N LEU A 819 -11.51 -32.15 23.66
CA LEU A 819 -12.57 -33.04 23.17
C LEU A 819 -12.17 -33.82 21.92
N PHE A 820 -11.57 -33.14 20.92
CA PHE A 820 -11.10 -33.82 19.72
C PHE A 820 -9.92 -34.74 20.00
N LEU A 821 -8.98 -34.35 20.87
CA LEU A 821 -7.86 -35.21 21.21
C LEU A 821 -8.31 -36.48 21.95
N THR A 822 -9.23 -36.37 22.92
CA THR A 822 -9.79 -37.56 23.59
C THR A 822 -10.61 -38.42 22.62
N ALA A 823 -11.49 -37.82 21.82
CA ALA A 823 -12.30 -38.56 20.85
C ALA A 823 -11.47 -39.25 19.75
N LYS A 824 -10.46 -38.57 19.18
CA LYS A 824 -9.54 -39.14 18.18
C LYS A 824 -8.74 -40.31 18.77
N ASN A 825 -8.20 -40.15 19.97
CA ASN A 825 -7.46 -41.22 20.68
C ASN A 825 -8.37 -42.42 21.00
N LEU A 826 -9.56 -42.20 21.54
CA LEU A 826 -10.54 -43.25 21.86
C LEU A 826 -11.01 -44.02 20.61
N LEU A 827 -11.06 -43.37 19.45
CA LEU A 827 -11.42 -43.97 18.16
C LEU A 827 -10.21 -44.46 17.34
N LYS A 828 -8.98 -44.40 17.90
CA LYS A 828 -7.71 -44.77 17.23
C LYS A 828 -7.50 -44.07 15.87
N ARG A 829 -7.91 -42.81 15.76
CA ARG A 829 -7.77 -41.98 14.55
C ARG A 829 -6.55 -41.07 14.65
N ASP A 830 -6.01 -40.67 13.50
CA ASP A 830 -4.92 -39.69 13.45
C ASP A 830 -5.33 -38.36 14.07
N ILE A 831 -4.51 -37.88 15.01
CA ILE A 831 -4.62 -36.58 15.69
C ILE A 831 -4.63 -35.44 14.68
N ARG A 832 -3.87 -35.55 13.59
CA ARG A 832 -3.77 -34.55 12.50
C ARG A 832 -5.01 -34.48 11.60
N SER A 833 -5.94 -35.43 11.69
CA SER A 833 -7.20 -35.39 10.92
C SER A 833 -8.07 -34.19 11.34
N GLN A 834 -8.65 -33.46 10.38
CA GLN A 834 -9.34 -32.17 10.61
C GLN A 834 -10.87 -32.34 10.64
N TRP A 835 -11.49 -32.22 11.82
CA TRP A 835 -12.94 -32.38 12.04
C TRP A 835 -13.66 -31.03 11.94
N LYS A 836 -13.59 -30.39 10.76
CA LYS A 836 -14.02 -28.98 10.57
C LYS A 836 -15.51 -28.73 10.79
N THR A 837 -16.37 -29.67 10.43
CA THR A 837 -17.83 -29.52 10.56
C THR A 837 -18.23 -29.56 12.04
N GLU A 838 -17.62 -30.48 12.78
CA GLU A 838 -17.76 -30.67 14.21
C GLU A 838 -17.18 -29.46 14.95
N ALA A 839 -16.02 -28.96 14.49
CA ALA A 839 -15.38 -27.77 15.03
C ALA A 839 -16.25 -26.53 14.86
N SER A 840 -16.94 -26.37 13.72
CA SER A 840 -17.88 -25.27 13.50
C SER A 840 -19.17 -25.40 14.30
N ARG A 841 -19.65 -26.62 14.60
CA ARG A 841 -20.85 -26.86 15.42
C ARG A 841 -20.59 -26.62 16.92
N LEU A 842 -19.50 -27.15 17.46
CA LEU A 842 -18.98 -26.76 18.78
C LEU A 842 -18.56 -25.27 18.78
N TRP A 843 -18.13 -24.79 17.60
CA TRP A 843 -17.93 -23.41 17.18
C TRP A 843 -19.10 -22.51 17.63
N HIS A 844 -20.30 -22.86 17.18
CA HIS A 844 -21.52 -22.11 17.53
C HIS A 844 -22.00 -22.38 18.96
N LEU A 845 -22.01 -23.65 19.41
CA LEU A 845 -22.57 -24.03 20.70
C LEU A 845 -21.92 -23.27 21.87
N LEU A 846 -20.59 -23.28 21.95
CA LEU A 846 -19.82 -22.57 22.99
C LEU A 846 -19.69 -21.05 22.75
N GLY A 847 -20.43 -20.51 21.77
CA GLY A 847 -20.58 -19.06 21.55
C GLY A 847 -21.96 -18.54 21.92
N THR A 848 -22.94 -19.43 22.12
CA THR A 848 -24.32 -19.09 22.49
C THR A 848 -24.66 -19.58 23.90
N GLU A 849 -24.09 -20.70 24.33
CA GLU A 849 -24.31 -21.29 25.65
C GLU A 849 -23.07 -21.15 26.55
N CYS A 850 -23.31 -20.87 27.83
CA CYS A 850 -22.27 -20.88 28.85
C CYS A 850 -21.83 -22.33 29.16
N TYR A 851 -20.62 -22.50 29.72
CA TYR A 851 -20.16 -23.78 30.24
C TYR A 851 -20.97 -24.31 31.45
N THR A 852 -21.83 -23.48 32.04
CA THR A 852 -22.78 -23.83 33.11
C THR A 852 -24.21 -23.88 32.57
N SER A 853 -24.97 -24.95 32.86
CA SER A 853 -26.44 -24.89 32.67
C SER A 853 -27.05 -23.94 33.71
N SER A 854 -27.94 -23.06 33.25
CA SER A 854 -28.78 -22.22 34.11
C SER A 854 -30.10 -22.91 34.51
N ASP A 855 -30.44 -24.04 33.87
CA ASP A 855 -31.73 -24.73 34.05
C ASP A 855 -31.49 -26.24 34.29
N PRO A 856 -31.86 -26.77 35.47
CA PRO A 856 -31.73 -28.20 35.80
C PRO A 856 -32.56 -29.16 34.94
N SER A 857 -33.58 -28.67 34.23
CA SER A 857 -34.47 -29.48 33.38
C SER A 857 -33.94 -29.68 31.95
N SER A 858 -32.96 -28.87 31.54
CA SER A 858 -32.42 -28.87 30.17
C SER A 858 -31.17 -29.77 30.03
N PRO A 859 -30.97 -30.42 28.86
CA PRO A 859 -29.75 -31.19 28.61
C PRO A 859 -28.53 -30.25 28.64
N THR A 860 -27.48 -30.61 29.36
CA THR A 860 -26.36 -29.68 29.59
C THR A 860 -25.60 -29.41 28.30
N THR A 861 -24.88 -28.28 28.22
CA THR A 861 -24.03 -27.95 27.08
C THR A 861 -22.92 -29.00 26.85
N ALA A 862 -22.51 -29.73 27.90
CA ALA A 862 -21.63 -30.89 27.81
C ALA A 862 -22.31 -32.11 27.15
N ASP A 863 -23.59 -32.36 27.44
CA ASP A 863 -24.39 -33.40 26.78
C ASP A 863 -24.65 -33.06 25.32
N LYS A 864 -24.96 -31.79 25.01
CA LYS A 864 -25.09 -31.27 23.63
C LYS A 864 -23.79 -31.45 22.84
N ALA A 865 -22.64 -31.10 23.42
CA ALA A 865 -21.32 -31.30 22.81
C ALA A 865 -21.02 -32.80 22.56
N THR A 866 -21.32 -33.66 23.54
CA THR A 866 -21.17 -35.12 23.42
C THR A 866 -22.14 -35.70 22.37
N SER A 867 -23.35 -35.17 22.27
CA SER A 867 -24.34 -35.53 21.26
C SER A 867 -23.82 -35.23 19.86
N ILE A 868 -23.32 -34.00 19.61
CA ILE A 868 -22.69 -33.61 18.33
C ILE A 868 -21.60 -34.62 17.93
N LEU A 869 -20.65 -34.91 18.81
CA LEU A 869 -19.55 -35.85 18.55
C LEU A 869 -20.07 -37.29 18.27
N SER A 870 -21.05 -37.76 19.04
CA SER A 870 -21.63 -39.11 18.86
C SER A 870 -22.61 -39.22 17.69
N SER A 871 -23.07 -38.10 17.12
CA SER A 871 -23.88 -38.05 15.90
C SER A 871 -23.03 -38.04 14.63
N ALA A 872 -21.85 -37.42 14.68
CA ALA A 872 -20.90 -37.40 13.57
C ALA A 872 -20.18 -38.74 13.41
N HIS A 873 -19.99 -39.49 14.50
CA HIS A 873 -19.18 -40.71 14.53
C HIS A 873 -19.85 -41.84 15.30
N ASN A 874 -20.00 -43.00 14.65
CA ASN A 874 -20.40 -44.24 15.32
C ASN A 874 -19.34 -44.63 16.37
N MET A 875 -19.75 -44.70 17.64
CA MET A 875 -18.89 -45.08 18.77
C MET A 875 -19.54 -46.22 19.58
N PRO A 876 -18.75 -47.16 20.14
CA PRO A 876 -19.25 -48.12 21.11
C PRO A 876 -19.90 -47.44 22.33
N PRO A 877 -20.89 -48.05 22.99
CA PRO A 877 -21.60 -47.43 24.12
C PRO A 877 -20.67 -47.10 25.30
N ALA A 878 -19.70 -47.98 25.60
CA ALA A 878 -18.67 -47.71 26.61
C ALA A 878 -17.80 -46.49 26.26
N THR A 879 -17.41 -46.34 24.99
CA THR A 879 -16.67 -45.18 24.50
C THR A 879 -17.50 -43.89 24.59
N LYS A 880 -18.80 -43.97 24.29
CA LYS A 880 -19.73 -42.83 24.41
C LYS A 880 -19.90 -42.40 25.88
N ALA A 881 -20.04 -43.34 26.82
CA ALA A 881 -20.09 -43.04 28.24
C ALA A 881 -18.79 -42.40 28.75
N HIS A 882 -17.62 -42.94 28.37
CA HIS A 882 -16.33 -42.35 28.74
C HIS A 882 -16.13 -40.95 28.16
N LEU A 883 -16.57 -40.71 26.91
CA LEU A 883 -16.52 -39.38 26.31
C LEU A 883 -17.46 -38.40 27.05
N ALA A 884 -18.68 -38.82 27.41
CA ALA A 884 -19.59 -37.97 28.20
C ALA A 884 -18.96 -37.53 29.53
N THR A 885 -18.43 -38.48 30.30
CA THR A 885 -17.79 -38.21 31.61
C THR A 885 -16.57 -37.29 31.49
N THR A 886 -15.78 -37.43 30.42
CA THR A 886 -14.62 -36.54 30.19
C THR A 886 -15.03 -35.16 29.67
N THR A 887 -16.04 -35.06 28.80
CA THR A 887 -16.64 -33.78 28.36
C THR A 887 -17.18 -32.98 29.54
N ALA A 888 -17.96 -33.60 30.43
CA ALA A 888 -18.50 -32.96 31.63
C ALA A 888 -17.38 -32.44 32.58
N ARG A 889 -16.27 -33.18 32.69
CA ARG A 889 -15.08 -32.74 33.45
C ARG A 889 -14.39 -31.53 32.81
N PHE A 890 -14.20 -31.52 31.49
CA PHE A 890 -13.59 -30.39 30.80
C PHE A 890 -14.48 -29.13 30.91
N PHE A 891 -15.80 -29.28 30.83
CA PHE A 891 -16.73 -28.15 30.88
C PHE A 891 -16.83 -27.55 32.31
N SER A 892 -16.84 -28.38 33.35
CA SER A 892 -16.79 -27.90 34.75
C SER A 892 -15.46 -27.23 35.10
N GLN A 893 -14.33 -27.68 34.55
CA GLN A 893 -13.03 -26.99 34.67
C GLN A 893 -12.96 -25.67 33.90
N ALA A 894 -13.62 -25.59 32.73
CA ALA A 894 -13.73 -24.35 31.96
C ALA A 894 -14.64 -23.33 32.67
N ALA A 895 -15.82 -23.74 33.18
CA ALA A 895 -16.72 -22.88 33.95
C ALA A 895 -16.04 -22.26 35.19
N SER A 896 -15.22 -23.06 35.88
CA SER A 896 -14.45 -22.64 37.05
C SER A 896 -13.13 -21.93 36.72
N ASN A 897 -12.74 -21.83 35.44
CA ASN A 897 -11.49 -21.23 34.97
C ASN A 897 -10.23 -21.80 35.68
N ARG A 898 -10.23 -23.12 35.90
CA ARG A 898 -9.14 -23.86 36.59
C ARG A 898 -8.81 -25.16 35.85
N LEU A 899 -7.77 -25.11 35.01
CA LEU A 899 -7.35 -26.23 34.16
C LEU A 899 -6.51 -27.24 34.96
N SER A 900 -7.18 -28.12 35.71
CA SER A 900 -6.52 -29.17 36.50
C SER A 900 -6.32 -30.49 35.74
N ASP A 901 -7.08 -30.77 34.67
CA ASP A 901 -6.87 -31.96 33.85
C ASP A 901 -5.58 -31.84 33.00
N PRO A 902 -4.68 -32.85 33.02
CA PRO A 902 -3.42 -32.80 32.28
C PRO A 902 -3.57 -32.56 30.78
N VAL A 903 -4.62 -33.09 30.14
CA VAL A 903 -4.83 -32.93 28.69
C VAL A 903 -5.11 -31.47 28.36
N LEU A 904 -6.02 -30.86 29.12
CA LEU A 904 -6.46 -29.49 28.93
C LEU A 904 -5.33 -28.49 29.27
N LYS A 905 -4.58 -28.75 30.35
CA LYS A 905 -3.41 -27.96 30.75
C LYS A 905 -2.27 -28.01 29.71
N VAL A 906 -1.95 -29.19 29.18
CA VAL A 906 -0.90 -29.35 28.16
C VAL A 906 -1.31 -28.72 26.82
N LEU A 907 -2.58 -28.84 26.40
CA LEU A 907 -3.08 -28.18 25.20
C LEU A 907 -3.07 -26.65 25.32
N PHE A 908 -3.50 -26.10 26.45
CA PHE A 908 -3.45 -24.66 26.68
C PHE A 908 -2.01 -24.13 26.67
N GLN A 909 -1.06 -24.84 27.31
CA GLN A 909 0.36 -24.46 27.30
C GLN A 909 1.01 -24.57 25.91
N ARG A 910 0.58 -25.55 25.09
CA ARG A 910 1.01 -25.67 23.68
C ARG A 910 0.47 -24.53 22.82
N LEU A 911 -0.81 -24.19 22.96
CA LEU A 911 -1.43 -23.04 22.28
C LEU A 911 -0.70 -21.74 22.65
N LYS A 912 -0.47 -21.50 23.95
CA LYS A 912 0.26 -20.33 24.46
C LYS A 912 1.68 -20.25 23.89
N SER A 913 2.44 -21.35 23.95
CA SER A 913 3.79 -21.44 23.38
C SER A 913 3.80 -21.17 21.86
N HIS A 914 2.79 -21.63 21.11
CA HIS A 914 2.66 -21.36 19.69
C HIS A 914 2.43 -19.86 19.40
N VAL A 915 1.57 -19.19 20.17
CA VAL A 915 1.32 -17.75 20.03
C VAL A 915 2.57 -16.93 20.40
N ILE A 916 3.27 -17.26 21.50
CA ILE A 916 4.55 -16.63 21.86
C ILE A 916 5.56 -16.77 20.72
N ASN A 917 5.74 -17.98 20.19
CA ASN A 917 6.71 -18.23 19.11
C ASN A 917 6.40 -17.47 17.81
N ARG A 918 5.13 -17.17 17.52
CA ARG A 918 4.75 -16.33 16.37
C ARG A 918 4.93 -14.83 16.65
N LEU A 919 4.56 -14.34 17.84
CA LEU A 919 4.65 -12.92 18.18
C LEU A 919 6.09 -12.45 18.47
N ALA A 920 6.93 -13.34 19.01
CA ALA A 920 8.34 -13.07 19.30
C ALA A 920 9.28 -13.14 18.07
N ALA A 921 8.76 -13.50 16.89
CA ALA A 921 9.50 -13.48 15.63
C ALA A 921 9.73 -12.03 15.18
N VAL A 922 10.98 -11.56 15.22
CA VAL A 922 11.30 -10.14 14.97
C VAL A 922 11.49 -9.87 13.48
N SER A 923 12.32 -10.66 12.80
CA SER A 923 12.59 -10.47 11.37
C SER A 923 11.42 -10.92 10.49
N SER A 924 11.34 -10.36 9.28
CA SER A 924 10.38 -10.80 8.25
C SER A 924 10.60 -12.26 7.86
N ALA A 925 11.84 -12.73 7.76
CA ALA A 925 12.18 -14.11 7.46
C ALA A 925 11.74 -15.09 8.55
N GLU A 926 11.86 -14.73 9.83
CA GLU A 926 11.32 -15.53 10.93
C GLU A 926 9.79 -15.53 10.93
N ARG A 927 9.14 -14.37 10.73
CA ARG A 927 7.66 -14.30 10.66
C ARG A 927 7.09 -15.14 9.52
N VAL A 928 7.70 -15.10 8.33
CA VAL A 928 7.32 -15.97 7.20
C VAL A 928 7.53 -17.45 7.55
N ARG A 929 8.68 -17.83 8.14
CA ARG A 929 8.97 -19.23 8.54
C ARG A 929 8.01 -19.74 9.61
N ALA A 930 7.72 -18.92 10.61
CA ALA A 930 6.78 -19.23 11.69
C ALA A 930 5.34 -19.35 11.16
N ALA A 931 4.93 -18.51 10.21
CA ALA A 931 3.63 -18.62 9.54
C ALA A 931 3.55 -19.88 8.65
N SER A 932 4.56 -20.18 7.84
CA SER A 932 4.55 -21.37 6.98
C SER A 932 4.52 -22.69 7.77
N GLY A 933 5.19 -22.74 8.92
CA GLY A 933 5.15 -23.89 9.83
C GLY A 933 3.92 -23.92 10.75
N ALA A 934 3.11 -22.86 10.80
CA ALA A 934 2.10 -22.69 11.86
C ALA A 934 1.05 -23.81 11.86
N GLN A 935 0.52 -24.15 10.69
CA GLN A 935 -0.54 -25.15 10.56
C GLN A 935 -0.05 -26.57 10.86
N GLU A 936 1.21 -26.90 10.55
CA GLU A 936 1.79 -28.19 10.96
C GLU A 936 2.06 -28.22 12.47
N ALA A 937 2.58 -27.15 13.06
CA ALA A 937 2.79 -27.06 14.50
C ALA A 937 1.48 -27.21 15.29
N LEU A 938 0.39 -26.57 14.84
CA LEU A 938 -0.95 -26.74 15.44
C LEU A 938 -1.51 -28.15 15.23
N ALA A 939 -1.33 -28.74 14.05
CA ALA A 939 -1.75 -30.12 13.78
C ALA A 939 -0.99 -31.14 14.65
N GLY A 940 0.33 -30.97 14.82
CA GLY A 940 1.14 -31.76 15.74
C GLY A 940 0.78 -31.58 17.21
N CYS A 941 0.19 -30.43 17.58
CA CYS A 941 -0.36 -30.21 18.92
C CYS A 941 -1.74 -30.83 19.14
N GLY A 942 -2.48 -31.18 18.07
CA GLY A 942 -3.88 -31.63 18.13
C GLY A 942 -4.94 -30.53 17.94
N LEU A 943 -4.54 -29.37 17.41
CA LEU A 943 -5.38 -28.18 17.17
C LEU A 943 -5.50 -27.83 15.67
N ALA A 944 -5.48 -28.85 14.80
CA ALA A 944 -5.45 -28.69 13.34
C ALA A 944 -6.65 -27.89 12.77
N GLU A 945 -7.77 -27.90 13.48
CA GLU A 945 -9.01 -27.22 13.12
C GLU A 945 -8.98 -25.70 13.35
N PHE A 946 -8.11 -25.20 14.23
CA PHE A 946 -8.16 -23.82 14.76
C PHE A 946 -7.17 -22.84 14.13
N GLY A 947 -6.57 -23.18 12.99
CA GLY A 947 -5.52 -22.40 12.35
C GLY A 947 -5.91 -20.94 12.04
N SER A 948 -7.15 -20.70 11.63
CA SER A 948 -7.64 -19.33 11.35
C SER A 948 -7.98 -18.54 12.61
N GLN A 949 -8.56 -19.17 13.64
CA GLN A 949 -8.83 -18.52 14.93
C GLN A 949 -7.52 -18.14 15.64
N VAL A 950 -6.55 -19.06 15.70
CA VAL A 950 -5.21 -18.77 16.25
C VAL A 950 -4.48 -17.73 15.38
N GLY A 951 -4.67 -17.75 14.06
CA GLY A 951 -4.19 -16.70 13.15
C GLY A 951 -4.72 -15.31 13.54
N GLY A 952 -6.04 -15.15 13.63
CA GLY A 952 -6.67 -13.89 14.01
C GLY A 952 -6.27 -13.40 15.41
N ILE A 953 -6.11 -14.28 16.39
CA ILE A 953 -5.59 -13.92 17.72
C ILE A 953 -4.15 -13.38 17.61
N VAL A 954 -3.26 -14.06 16.88
CA VAL A 954 -1.87 -13.60 16.68
C VAL A 954 -1.80 -12.27 15.94
N GLU A 955 -2.56 -12.10 14.86
CA GLU A 955 -2.59 -10.88 14.05
C GLU A 955 -3.17 -9.70 14.84
N CYS A 956 -4.19 -9.93 15.67
CA CYS A 956 -4.75 -8.90 16.53
C CYS A 956 -3.79 -8.51 17.66
N LEU A 957 -3.08 -9.48 18.27
CA LEU A 957 -2.02 -9.20 19.26
C LEU A 957 -0.80 -8.50 18.65
N GLU A 958 -0.44 -8.76 17.37
CA GLU A 958 0.61 -8.02 16.67
C GLU A 958 0.20 -6.56 16.43
N ARG A 959 -1.09 -6.29 16.16
CA ARG A 959 -1.63 -4.92 16.04
C ARG A 959 -1.66 -4.18 17.38
N VAL A 960 -2.19 -4.80 18.45
CA VAL A 960 -2.17 -4.23 19.81
C VAL A 960 -0.73 -3.88 20.23
N ARG A 961 0.19 -4.83 20.09
CA ARG A 961 1.63 -4.64 20.37
C ARG A 961 2.24 -3.48 19.57
N ALA A 962 1.87 -3.31 18.31
CA ALA A 962 2.42 -2.24 17.48
C ALA A 962 1.92 -0.85 17.89
N VAL A 963 0.65 -0.74 18.30
CA VAL A 963 0.07 0.53 18.81
C VAL A 963 0.62 0.85 20.20
N ASP A 964 0.60 -0.12 21.10
CA ASP A 964 1.05 0.05 22.49
C ASP A 964 2.55 0.38 22.58
N MET A 965 3.42 -0.30 21.82
CA MET A 965 4.84 0.07 21.75
C MET A 965 5.08 1.45 21.11
N ALA A 966 4.19 1.93 20.23
CA ALA A 966 4.32 3.24 19.59
C ALA A 966 3.81 4.39 20.49
N ALA A 967 2.81 4.14 21.34
CA ALA A 967 2.30 5.10 22.31
C ALA A 967 3.15 5.11 23.59
N HIS A 968 3.46 3.94 24.15
CA HIS A 968 3.99 3.77 25.50
C HIS A 968 5.47 3.34 25.58
N GLY A 969 6.17 3.22 24.44
CA GLY A 969 7.56 2.72 24.36
C GLY A 969 8.55 3.38 25.33
N GLU A 970 8.46 4.71 25.54
CA GLU A 970 9.36 5.42 26.45
C GLU A 970 9.20 5.02 27.92
N TRP A 971 8.01 4.62 28.38
CA TRP A 971 7.85 4.12 29.75
C TRP A 971 8.39 2.70 29.89
N TYR A 972 8.24 1.86 28.85
CA TYR A 972 8.89 0.54 28.82
C TYR A 972 10.41 0.64 28.81
N GLU A 973 10.99 1.59 28.08
CA GLU A 973 12.45 1.83 28.07
C GLU A 973 12.95 2.31 29.44
N ARG A 974 12.25 3.22 30.12
CA ARG A 974 12.59 3.65 31.51
C ARG A 974 12.46 2.52 32.53
N ILE A 975 11.42 1.67 32.41
CA ILE A 975 11.25 0.48 33.26
C ILE A 975 12.41 -0.51 33.04
N ALA A 976 12.79 -0.76 31.78
CA ALA A 976 13.91 -1.64 31.42
C ALA A 976 15.30 -1.06 31.78
N ALA A 977 15.43 0.27 31.84
CA ALA A 977 16.62 0.96 32.37
C ALA A 977 16.75 0.85 33.90
N GLY A 978 15.68 0.47 34.59
CA GLY A 978 15.65 0.31 36.05
C GLY A 978 15.34 1.58 36.83
N ASP A 979 14.84 2.65 36.19
CA ASP A 979 14.54 3.91 36.85
C ASP A 979 13.50 3.73 37.97
N ALA A 980 13.91 4.00 39.20
CA ALA A 980 13.05 3.96 40.39
C ALA A 980 12.28 5.29 40.61
N ALA A 981 12.77 6.39 40.03
CA ALA A 981 12.30 7.76 40.27
C ALA A 981 11.03 8.15 39.48
N ILE A 982 10.04 7.25 39.39
CA ILE A 982 8.77 7.48 38.67
C ILE A 982 7.55 7.28 39.60
N GLY A 983 7.76 6.88 40.85
CA GLY A 983 6.72 6.72 41.89
C GLY A 983 6.72 7.81 42.96
N THR A 984 7.52 8.86 42.82
CA THR A 984 7.65 9.95 43.82
C THR A 984 7.35 11.30 43.17
N VAL A 985 6.12 11.75 43.36
CA VAL A 985 5.78 13.19 43.37
C VAL A 985 6.49 13.82 44.58
N PRO A 986 7.06 15.03 44.47
CA PRO A 986 7.67 15.75 45.60
C PRO A 986 6.65 16.22 46.65
#